data_AF-A0AAU2UD41-F1
#
_entry.id   AF-A0AAU2UD41-F1
#
_cell.length_a   1.000
_cell.length_b   1.000
_cell.length_c   1.000
_cell.angle_alpha   90.00
_cell.angle_beta   90.00
_cell.angle_gamma   90.00
#
_symmetry.space_group_name_H-M   'P 1'
#
loop_
_entity.id
_entity.type
_entity.pdbx_description
1 polymer ?
#
loop_
_entity_poly.entity_id
_entity_poly.type
_entity_poly.pdbx_seq_one_letter_code
_entity_poly.pdbx_strand_id
1 'polypeptide(L)'
;MSDTLLPLHTIVDPARRRETRDRLEVLTALLGGPHVEPIFREALIHVPADHPVFGWLCRVEDCHHSRTNARDLCHPHKMEWERGRQANPQLTRREFLRDAKPAKFYDRMGEPPVCRICLVRPARHHGLELCLAHNGRWKKASATEPALAFENWLATQTEPFHGYGDCIVASCQSLSSSPLGLCRVHEIRYEAEGSPGHAMRPPKWFNRYEMVGRPVPILYGDKAAFLRWCKTTHPVSRAGTINLQGLPPLVRAEFQWALFTHTQRGAHSYWPTWWIQQLVNLVRERRVGSLTELAEERSQLDSRKRFILHEALTELRIVYFTMEETKEAGYIETEHFGVKFPQRHSNWDLAEVPQRWLRDLLWEHLADRLRSPKGPRSTGPLDNDRRACVELGAFLEITAPEGGHDPRLLDAEHMERFVADHNRRIRENLPALGVRSHKGKPSTVTEHTGRFIFNHARVILRFALDTGRAEEIGLSRKFIVALPTAGTPTVKARRPFPDPVARALADQTNLEMLADRYDPNNHGLRDAWEALVFTGRRANEVLKLRVDCITIHRRVPFLWHDQTKVGNLDEAIRIPETLYLRLQKRQQITLERFEDRHGRTPTPKERALLALFPSRSRNPKGTVPISYTFFHTGFSGWLEDLEIGAWVPHQARHTLATNLLKHGAGLHHIKKYLGQVSQRMAEHYAKVASSELDQVLERVWVGGPGSANPGQLLVSPAEGLTKAEAEAMAMDLARRSTPAEGGFCTFQPVVRGDACPWNMDCHNCDKFVMSGADLLYWHRKAEQWRTLAERAPDDATADYLHQVFEPTARAIDGLEKALAALGLLEEALALDLRRPQDYFHRLWSLAFRASDLADAHDDTSDFPEMTE
;
A
#
# COMPACT_ATOMS: atom_id res chain seq x y z
N MET A 1 -6.23 6.08 -13.20
CA MET A 1 -7.67 5.76 -13.04
C MET A 1 -8.19 5.56 -14.45
N SER A 2 -9.04 4.57 -14.71
CA SER A 2 -9.76 4.56 -15.99
C SER A 2 -10.68 5.79 -15.95
N ASP A 3 -10.43 6.77 -16.82
CA ASP A 3 -11.30 7.95 -16.96
C ASP A 3 -12.65 7.58 -17.61
N THR A 4 -12.84 6.34 -18.01
CA THR A 4 -14.06 5.85 -18.66
C THR A 4 -15.09 5.44 -17.60
N LEU A 5 -16.14 6.23 -17.44
CA LEU A 5 -17.38 5.72 -16.85
C LEU A 5 -18.05 4.81 -17.88
N LEU A 6 -18.34 3.58 -17.47
CA LEU A 6 -19.25 2.69 -18.20
C LEU A 6 -20.64 3.32 -18.25
N PRO A 7 -21.45 2.98 -19.28
CA PRO A 7 -22.66 3.71 -19.61
C PRO A 7 -23.56 3.89 -18.39
N LEU A 8 -23.88 5.16 -18.10
CA LEU A 8 -24.94 5.57 -17.20
C LEU A 8 -26.07 6.03 -18.10
N HIS A 9 -27.24 5.38 -18.07
CA HIS A 9 -28.38 5.85 -18.85
C HIS A 9 -28.74 7.27 -18.40
N THR A 10 -28.52 8.25 -19.29
CA THR A 10 -28.85 9.66 -19.08
C THR A 10 -30.36 9.85 -19.26
N ILE A 11 -31.05 10.38 -18.25
CA ILE A 11 -32.50 10.56 -18.29
C ILE A 11 -32.81 11.82 -19.12
N VAL A 12 -32.72 11.76 -20.45
CA VAL A 12 -33.08 12.90 -21.32
C VAL A 12 -34.43 12.67 -22.02
N ASP A 13 -34.95 11.45 -22.03
CA ASP A 13 -36.17 11.07 -22.76
C ASP A 13 -37.43 11.19 -21.87
N PRO A 14 -38.51 11.90 -22.29
CA PRO A 14 -39.79 11.96 -21.60
C PRO A 14 -40.44 10.59 -21.31
N ALA A 15 -40.10 9.52 -22.04
CA ALA A 15 -40.50 8.13 -21.71
C ALA A 15 -39.88 7.61 -20.40
N ARG A 16 -38.81 8.24 -19.89
CA ARG A 16 -38.06 7.84 -18.67
C ARG A 16 -38.57 8.49 -17.38
N ARG A 17 -39.72 9.18 -17.38
CA ARG A 17 -40.37 9.66 -16.12
C ARG A 17 -40.62 8.52 -15.13
N ARG A 18 -40.95 7.32 -15.64
CA ARG A 18 -41.10 6.11 -14.84
C ARG A 18 -39.76 5.73 -14.17
N GLU A 19 -38.68 5.72 -14.94
CA GLU A 19 -37.33 5.43 -14.43
C GLU A 19 -36.87 6.42 -13.35
N THR A 20 -37.13 7.73 -13.52
CA THR A 20 -36.87 8.74 -12.48
C THR A 20 -37.64 8.44 -11.20
N ARG A 21 -38.91 8.03 -11.31
CA ARG A 21 -39.75 7.66 -10.17
C ARG A 21 -39.24 6.41 -9.47
N ASP A 22 -38.92 5.37 -10.25
CA ASP A 22 -38.46 4.08 -9.74
C ASP A 22 -37.10 4.25 -9.03
N ARG A 23 -36.16 5.01 -9.62
CA ARG A 23 -34.89 5.35 -8.96
C ARG A 23 -35.08 6.13 -7.66
N LEU A 24 -36.01 7.08 -7.64
CA LEU A 24 -36.34 7.83 -6.42
C LEU A 24 -36.95 6.93 -5.36
N GLU A 25 -37.83 6.00 -5.74
CA GLU A 25 -38.45 5.03 -4.83
C GLU A 25 -37.40 4.13 -4.19
N VAL A 26 -36.49 3.56 -5.00
CA VAL A 26 -35.37 2.73 -4.52
C VAL A 26 -34.47 3.50 -3.55
N LEU A 27 -34.01 4.71 -3.92
CA LEU A 27 -33.16 5.51 -3.03
C LEU A 27 -33.89 5.93 -1.75
N THR A 28 -35.18 6.25 -1.83
CA THR A 28 -35.99 6.59 -0.66
C THR A 28 -36.10 5.40 0.29
N ALA A 29 -36.33 4.20 -0.23
CA ALA A 29 -36.36 2.97 0.56
C ALA A 29 -35.00 2.69 1.22
N LEU A 30 -33.90 2.83 0.49
CA LEU A 30 -32.55 2.66 1.02
C LEU A 30 -32.20 3.69 2.11
N LEU A 31 -32.53 4.97 1.90
CA LEU A 31 -32.33 6.05 2.87
C LEU A 31 -33.21 5.90 4.12
N GLY A 32 -34.38 5.27 3.98
CA GLY A 32 -35.29 4.91 5.07
C GLY A 32 -34.80 3.74 5.93
N GLY A 33 -33.77 3.01 5.50
CA GLY A 33 -33.22 1.87 6.22
C GLY A 33 -32.64 2.22 7.60
N PRO A 34 -32.64 1.27 8.57
CA PRO A 34 -32.25 1.53 9.96
C PRO A 34 -30.77 1.89 10.14
N HIS A 35 -29.91 1.56 9.17
CA HIS A 35 -28.47 1.81 9.20
C HIS A 35 -28.07 3.21 8.69
N VAL A 36 -29.02 3.96 8.13
CA VAL A 36 -28.77 5.31 7.62
C VAL A 36 -28.91 6.32 8.75
N GLU A 37 -27.84 7.06 9.03
CA GLU A 37 -27.83 8.10 10.05
C GLU A 37 -28.90 9.17 9.73
N PRO A 38 -29.72 9.61 10.71
CA PRO A 38 -30.82 10.54 10.46
C PRO A 38 -30.41 11.85 9.76
N ILE A 39 -29.18 12.30 10.01
CA ILE A 39 -28.59 13.49 9.39
C ILE A 39 -28.66 13.48 7.85
N PHE A 40 -28.55 12.32 7.21
CA PHE A 40 -28.57 12.22 5.74
C PHE A 40 -29.99 12.15 5.16
N ARG A 41 -31.04 12.11 5.98
CA ARG A 41 -32.44 12.05 5.51
C ARG A 41 -33.03 13.43 5.26
N GLU A 42 -32.46 14.47 5.87
CA GLU A 42 -32.93 15.84 5.74
C GLU A 42 -32.39 16.53 4.48
N ALA A 43 -33.15 17.50 3.96
CA ALA A 43 -32.71 18.33 2.82
C ALA A 43 -31.68 19.39 3.23
N LEU A 44 -31.64 19.75 4.51
CA LEU A 44 -30.55 20.54 5.09
C LEU A 44 -29.76 19.65 6.03
N ILE A 45 -28.55 19.29 5.63
CA ILE A 45 -27.69 18.37 6.38
C ILE A 45 -26.80 19.20 7.29
N HIS A 46 -27.05 19.10 8.61
CA HIS A 46 -26.24 19.73 9.65
C HIS A 46 -25.16 18.78 10.16
N VAL A 47 -23.96 18.91 9.60
CA VAL A 47 -22.79 18.09 9.96
C VAL A 47 -22.25 18.52 11.33
N PRO A 48 -22.16 17.59 12.32
CA PRO A 48 -21.48 17.84 13.58
C PRO A 48 -20.05 18.35 13.36
N ALA A 49 -19.64 19.26 14.23
CA ALA A 49 -18.35 19.97 14.12
C ALA A 49 -17.16 19.00 14.05
N ASP A 50 -17.26 17.89 14.78
CA ASP A 50 -16.29 16.82 14.96
C ASP A 50 -16.60 15.55 14.13
N HIS A 51 -17.57 15.59 13.21
CA HIS A 51 -17.97 14.42 12.41
C HIS A 51 -16.73 13.72 11.80
N PRO A 52 -16.63 12.38 11.90
CA PRO A 52 -15.40 11.63 11.55
C PRO A 52 -14.96 11.70 10.07
N VAL A 53 -15.82 12.22 9.18
CA VAL A 53 -15.63 12.24 7.71
C VAL A 53 -15.80 13.65 7.18
N PHE A 54 -16.90 14.31 7.57
CA PHE A 54 -17.25 15.66 7.10
C PHE A 54 -16.97 16.77 8.13
N GLY A 55 -16.29 16.46 9.24
CA GLY A 55 -16.00 17.40 10.31
C GLY A 55 -15.27 18.65 9.80
N TRP A 56 -15.70 19.80 10.29
CA TRP A 56 -15.35 21.10 9.74
C TRP A 56 -14.74 22.05 10.77
N LEU A 57 -14.72 21.71 12.06
CA LEU A 57 -14.20 22.57 13.13
C LEU A 57 -12.67 22.62 13.17
N CYS A 58 -12.10 23.81 13.37
CA CYS A 58 -10.67 23.94 13.66
C CYS A 58 -10.26 23.04 14.83
N ARG A 59 -9.06 22.47 14.76
CA ARG A 59 -8.57 21.57 15.79
C ARG A 59 -7.94 22.22 17.02
N VAL A 60 -7.66 23.52 16.96
CA VAL A 60 -7.23 24.25 18.14
C VAL A 60 -8.37 24.21 19.16
N GLU A 61 -8.04 23.90 20.42
CA GLU A 61 -9.01 23.83 21.51
C GLU A 61 -9.79 25.15 21.62
N ASP A 62 -11.10 25.04 21.87
CA ASP A 62 -12.06 26.16 21.92
C ASP A 62 -12.15 27.04 20.65
N CYS A 63 -11.58 26.61 19.52
CA CYS A 63 -11.68 27.35 18.27
C CYS A 63 -12.94 26.97 17.48
N HIS A 64 -13.93 27.85 17.48
CA HIS A 64 -15.21 27.65 16.76
C HIS A 64 -15.17 27.93 15.25
N HIS A 65 -14.00 28.20 14.68
CA HIS A 65 -13.87 28.50 13.26
C HIS A 65 -13.87 27.24 12.38
N SER A 66 -14.37 27.39 11.16
CA SER A 66 -14.25 26.40 10.11
C SER A 66 -12.81 26.19 9.60
N ARG A 67 -12.47 24.93 9.34
CA ARG A 67 -11.22 24.49 8.70
C ARG A 67 -11.11 25.11 7.32
N THR A 68 -9.89 25.48 6.95
CA THR A 68 -9.55 25.91 5.59
C THR A 68 -9.26 24.71 4.69
N ASN A 69 -8.85 24.99 3.46
CA ASN A 69 -8.37 23.99 2.50
C ASN A 69 -7.19 23.16 3.05
N ALA A 70 -6.51 23.62 4.11
CA ALA A 70 -5.59 22.82 4.92
C ALA A 70 -6.42 22.03 5.95
N ARG A 71 -6.29 20.70 5.89
CA ARG A 71 -7.29 19.68 6.30
C ARG A 71 -7.76 19.70 7.76
N ASP A 72 -7.23 20.56 8.62
CA ASP A 72 -7.45 20.52 10.07
C ASP A 72 -7.45 21.89 10.79
N LEU A 73 -7.03 23.00 10.15
CA LEU A 73 -6.99 24.33 10.79
C LEU A 73 -7.76 25.41 10.04
N CYS A 74 -8.32 26.37 10.79
CA CYS A 74 -8.87 27.60 10.23
C CYS A 74 -7.76 28.50 9.64
N HIS A 75 -8.15 29.54 8.91
CA HIS A 75 -7.19 30.38 8.18
C HIS A 75 -6.20 31.08 9.12
N PRO A 76 -6.63 31.71 10.23
CA PRO A 76 -5.71 32.30 11.20
C PRO A 76 -4.69 31.29 11.75
N HIS A 77 -5.15 30.14 12.25
CA HIS A 77 -4.27 29.14 12.84
C HIS A 77 -3.34 28.48 11.81
N LYS A 78 -3.79 28.34 10.56
CA LYS A 78 -2.91 27.89 9.48
C LYS A 78 -1.74 28.87 9.30
N MET A 79 -2.00 30.17 9.28
CA MET A 79 -0.97 31.19 9.14
C MET A 79 -0.04 31.27 10.36
N GLU A 80 -0.58 31.06 11.57
CA GLU A 80 0.24 30.95 12.79
C GLU A 80 1.14 29.73 12.77
N TRP A 81 0.61 28.58 12.37
CA TRP A 81 1.38 27.36 12.19
C TRP A 81 2.51 27.50 11.18
N GLU A 82 2.22 28.02 9.99
CA GLU A 82 3.22 28.18 8.93
C GLU A 82 4.34 29.13 9.37
N ARG A 83 4.01 30.24 10.04
CA ARG A 83 5.00 31.14 10.64
C ARG A 83 5.81 30.47 11.75
N GLY A 84 5.15 29.72 12.63
CA GLY A 84 5.80 28.99 13.73
C GLY A 84 6.80 27.94 13.23
N ARG A 85 6.42 27.18 12.20
CA ARG A 85 7.31 26.21 11.53
C ARG A 85 8.48 26.84 10.80
N GLN A 86 8.27 28.03 10.22
CA GLN A 86 9.31 28.77 9.54
C GLN A 86 10.34 29.34 10.53
N ALA A 87 9.90 29.75 11.72
CA ALA A 87 10.77 30.21 12.81
C ALA A 87 11.46 29.06 13.57
N ASN A 88 10.75 27.95 13.78
CA ASN A 88 11.27 26.75 14.43
C ASN A 88 10.93 25.50 13.60
N PRO A 89 11.87 24.98 12.79
CA PRO A 89 11.69 23.76 12.01
C PRO A 89 11.46 22.49 12.84
N GLN A 90 11.64 22.53 14.16
CA GLN A 90 11.35 21.42 15.08
C GLN A 90 9.98 21.52 15.75
N LEU A 91 9.24 22.62 15.58
CA LEU A 91 7.90 22.79 16.17
C LEU A 91 6.98 21.69 15.66
N THR A 92 6.50 20.83 16.55
CA THR A 92 5.58 19.75 16.18
C THR A 92 4.14 20.25 16.11
N ARG A 93 3.29 19.58 15.34
CA ARG A 93 1.87 19.96 15.25
C ARG A 93 1.17 19.86 16.61
N ARG A 94 1.54 18.86 17.40
CA ARG A 94 0.99 18.63 18.75
C ARG A 94 1.32 19.78 19.69
N GLU A 95 2.57 20.24 19.71
CA GLU A 95 2.97 21.41 20.52
C GLU A 95 2.21 22.66 20.10
N PHE A 96 2.10 22.91 18.79
CA PHE A 96 1.31 24.03 18.29
C PHE A 96 -0.16 23.94 18.72
N LEU A 97 -0.81 22.78 18.56
CA LEU A 97 -2.21 22.62 18.93
C LEU A 97 -2.46 22.78 20.43
N ARG A 98 -1.50 22.40 21.28
CA ARG A 98 -1.56 22.59 22.73
C ARG A 98 -1.43 24.05 23.14
N ASP A 99 -0.55 24.81 22.48
CA ASP A 99 -0.18 26.16 22.90
C ASP A 99 -0.98 27.26 22.17
N ALA A 100 -1.59 26.94 21.03
CA ALA A 100 -2.38 27.87 20.23
C ALA A 100 -3.66 28.30 20.96
N LYS A 101 -3.91 29.61 20.98
CA LYS A 101 -5.12 30.19 21.56
C LYS A 101 -6.26 30.22 20.53
N PRO A 102 -7.53 30.14 20.93
CA PRO A 102 -8.65 30.25 20.01
C PRO A 102 -8.61 31.58 19.24
N ALA A 103 -9.00 31.53 17.97
CA ALA A 103 -9.03 32.72 17.13
C ALA A 103 -10.11 33.70 17.62
N LYS A 104 -9.75 34.99 17.72
CA LYS A 104 -10.61 36.04 18.30
C LYS A 104 -11.67 36.61 17.35
N PHE A 105 -11.67 36.20 16.07
CA PHE A 105 -12.52 36.82 15.04
C PHE A 105 -13.81 36.04 14.85
N TYR A 106 -14.84 36.66 14.28
CA TYR A 106 -16.06 35.95 13.90
C TYR A 106 -15.83 35.11 12.64
N ASP A 107 -16.24 33.84 12.64
CA ASP A 107 -16.23 33.01 11.43
C ASP A 107 -17.30 33.49 10.44
N ARG A 108 -16.87 34.11 9.33
CA ARG A 108 -17.76 34.58 8.26
C ARG A 108 -18.64 33.47 7.67
N MET A 109 -18.25 32.20 7.82
CA MET A 109 -19.02 31.03 7.38
C MET A 109 -20.04 30.54 8.40
N GLY A 110 -20.02 31.03 9.65
CA GLY A 110 -21.04 30.75 10.66
C GLY A 110 -22.35 31.50 10.41
N GLU A 111 -23.43 31.09 11.07
CA GLU A 111 -24.71 31.80 11.06
C GLU A 111 -24.59 33.13 11.84
N PRO A 112 -24.93 34.29 11.23
CA PRO A 112 -24.81 35.58 11.90
C PRO A 112 -25.65 35.55 13.19
N PRO A 113 -25.08 35.99 14.32
CA PRO A 113 -25.84 36.06 15.56
C PRO A 113 -27.01 37.01 15.36
N VAL A 114 -28.06 36.81 16.15
CA VAL A 114 -29.16 37.78 16.21
C VAL A 114 -28.74 38.99 17.03
N CYS A 115 -29.39 40.12 16.82
CA CYS A 115 -29.14 41.30 17.62
C CYS A 115 -29.54 41.07 19.08
N ARG A 116 -28.65 41.38 20.04
CA ARG A 116 -28.91 41.25 21.49
C ARG A 116 -30.18 41.95 21.98
N ILE A 117 -30.58 43.04 21.32
CA ILE A 117 -31.76 43.82 21.69
C ILE A 117 -33.01 43.33 20.94
N CYS A 118 -32.91 43.14 19.61
CA CYS A 118 -34.08 42.77 18.81
C CYS A 118 -34.44 41.29 18.87
N LEU A 119 -33.44 40.40 18.97
CA LEU A 119 -33.53 38.94 18.85
C LEU A 119 -34.10 38.39 17.52
N VAL A 120 -34.82 39.20 16.74
CA VAL A 120 -35.46 38.84 15.46
C VAL A 120 -34.82 39.52 14.24
N ARG A 121 -33.65 40.15 14.43
CA ARG A 121 -32.88 40.80 13.36
C ARG A 121 -31.45 40.25 13.32
N PRO A 122 -30.89 39.97 12.14
CA PRO A 122 -29.51 39.54 12.04
C PRO A 122 -28.56 40.66 12.49
N ALA A 123 -27.52 40.30 13.24
CA ALA A 123 -26.47 41.24 13.62
C ALA A 123 -25.68 41.66 12.38
N ARG A 124 -25.44 42.97 12.26
CA ARG A 124 -24.54 43.55 11.26
C ARG A 124 -23.14 43.75 11.82
N HIS A 125 -23.02 43.99 13.12
CA HIS A 125 -21.74 44.01 13.82
C HIS A 125 -21.61 42.72 14.64
N HIS A 126 -20.87 41.74 14.13
CA HIS A 126 -20.86 40.39 14.74
C HIS A 126 -20.19 40.36 16.12
N GLY A 127 -19.16 41.18 16.37
CA GLY A 127 -18.48 41.19 17.68
C GLY A 127 -19.25 41.88 18.81
N LEU A 128 -20.25 42.71 18.47
CA LEU A 128 -21.12 43.38 19.45
C LEU A 128 -22.56 42.83 19.36
N GLU A 129 -22.81 41.93 18.41
CA GLU A 129 -24.11 41.32 18.15
C GLU A 129 -25.24 42.36 18.05
N LEU A 130 -25.02 43.39 17.23
CA LEU A 130 -26.00 44.46 16.99
C LEU A 130 -26.51 44.45 15.56
N CYS A 131 -27.83 44.62 15.36
CA CYS A 131 -28.40 44.87 14.04
C CYS A 131 -27.91 46.22 13.46
N LEU A 132 -28.17 46.47 12.18
CA LEU A 132 -27.80 47.74 11.54
C LEU A 132 -28.25 48.98 12.33
N ALA A 133 -29.51 49.00 12.77
CA ALA A 133 -30.08 50.14 13.48
C ALA A 133 -29.38 50.38 14.83
N HIS A 134 -29.25 49.33 15.65
CA HIS A 134 -28.60 49.42 16.95
C HIS A 134 -27.10 49.72 16.85
N ASN A 135 -26.41 49.16 15.86
CA ASN A 135 -25.01 49.52 15.59
C ASN A 135 -24.87 51.01 15.20
N GLY A 136 -25.85 51.56 14.47
CA GLY A 136 -25.91 53.00 14.19
C GLY A 136 -26.13 53.84 15.44
N ARG A 137 -27.05 53.43 16.32
CA ARG A 137 -27.28 54.08 17.63
C ARG A 137 -26.04 54.04 18.51
N TRP A 138 -25.39 52.88 18.61
CA TRP A 138 -24.13 52.72 19.35
C TRP A 138 -23.04 53.64 18.81
N LYS A 139 -22.78 53.62 17.50
CA LYS A 139 -21.77 54.51 16.88
C LYS A 139 -22.03 55.99 17.15
N LYS A 140 -23.30 56.41 17.17
CA LYS A 140 -23.67 57.78 17.50
C LYS A 140 -23.41 58.09 18.98
N ALA A 141 -23.81 57.19 19.88
CA ALA A 141 -23.62 57.34 21.31
C ALA A 141 -22.13 57.38 21.68
N SER A 142 -21.35 56.40 21.21
CA SER A 142 -19.90 56.32 21.47
C SER A 142 -19.11 57.47 20.86
N ALA A 143 -19.59 58.08 19.77
CA ALA A 143 -18.98 59.27 19.19
C ALA A 143 -19.31 60.55 19.99
N THR A 144 -20.46 60.57 20.66
CA THR A 144 -20.89 61.72 21.49
C THR A 144 -20.25 61.65 22.88
N GLU A 145 -20.12 60.44 23.43
CA GLU A 145 -19.51 60.17 24.73
C GLU A 145 -18.49 59.03 24.62
N PRO A 146 -17.21 59.33 24.34
CA PRO A 146 -16.19 58.30 24.16
C PRO A 146 -15.92 57.43 25.38
N ALA A 147 -16.26 57.91 26.58
CA ALA A 147 -16.10 57.17 27.84
C ALA A 147 -17.26 56.20 28.13
N LEU A 148 -18.32 56.20 27.31
CA LEU A 148 -19.49 55.36 27.51
C LEU A 148 -19.14 53.88 27.32
N ALA A 149 -19.26 53.10 28.39
CA ALA A 149 -19.08 51.65 28.32
C ALA A 149 -20.20 50.98 27.52
N PHE A 150 -19.84 50.01 26.68
CA PHE A 150 -20.79 49.31 25.80
C PHE A 150 -21.93 48.64 26.57
N GLU A 151 -21.62 47.94 27.67
CA GLU A 151 -22.63 47.23 28.48
C GLU A 151 -23.61 48.21 29.15
N ASN A 152 -23.12 49.38 29.58
CA ASN A 152 -23.98 50.43 30.15
C ASN A 152 -24.92 50.98 29.07
N TRP A 153 -24.42 51.24 27.87
CA TRP A 153 -25.28 51.64 26.74
C TRP A 153 -26.30 50.56 26.38
N LEU A 154 -25.87 49.29 26.32
CA LEU A 154 -26.73 48.17 25.98
C LEU A 154 -27.92 48.06 26.95
N ALA A 155 -27.67 48.24 28.26
CA ALA A 155 -28.70 48.23 29.30
C ALA A 155 -29.74 49.36 29.14
N THR A 156 -29.40 50.48 28.50
CA THR A 156 -30.36 51.58 28.23
C THR A 156 -31.30 51.31 27.05
N GLN A 157 -31.02 50.29 26.23
CA GLN A 157 -31.81 50.02 25.03
C GLN A 157 -32.97 49.07 25.34
N THR A 158 -34.17 49.60 25.50
CA THR A 158 -35.38 48.83 25.87
C THR A 158 -36.35 48.58 24.72
N GLU A 159 -36.16 49.21 23.55
CA GLU A 159 -37.10 49.14 22.43
C GLU A 159 -36.57 48.25 21.28
N PRO A 160 -37.07 47.01 21.12
CA PRO A 160 -36.71 46.16 20.00
C PRO A 160 -37.42 46.58 18.71
N PHE A 161 -36.67 46.61 17.60
CA PHE A 161 -37.28 46.73 16.28
C PHE A 161 -37.86 45.40 15.78
N HIS A 162 -38.98 45.46 15.05
CA HIS A 162 -39.64 44.29 14.43
C HIS A 162 -38.75 43.56 13.41
N GLY A 163 -38.85 42.24 13.31
CA GLY A 163 -38.11 41.46 12.30
C GLY A 163 -38.60 41.74 10.88
N TYR A 164 -37.79 41.39 9.88
CA TYR A 164 -38.20 41.43 8.46
C TYR A 164 -38.65 40.06 7.95
N GLY A 165 -38.82 39.09 8.84
CA GLY A 165 -39.06 37.68 8.51
C GLY A 165 -37.81 36.98 7.95
N ASP A 166 -38.04 35.80 7.38
CA ASP A 166 -37.00 34.99 6.75
C ASP A 166 -36.62 35.52 5.36
N CYS A 167 -35.44 35.12 4.88
CA CYS A 167 -35.06 35.37 3.50
C CYS A 167 -36.01 34.63 2.55
N ILE A 168 -36.57 35.34 1.57
CA ILE A 168 -37.51 34.79 0.59
C ILE A 168 -36.84 33.88 -0.46
N VAL A 169 -35.51 33.80 -0.46
CA VAL A 169 -34.77 32.87 -1.32
C VAL A 169 -35.10 31.45 -0.90
N ALA A 170 -35.63 30.64 -1.83
CA ALA A 170 -36.20 29.32 -1.52
C ALA A 170 -35.21 28.33 -0.89
N SER A 171 -33.91 28.53 -1.10
CA SER A 171 -32.83 27.72 -0.54
C SER A 171 -32.17 28.35 0.70
N CYS A 172 -32.66 29.49 1.20
CA CYS A 172 -32.05 30.21 2.31
C CYS A 172 -32.88 30.06 3.59
N GLN A 173 -32.21 29.98 4.74
CA GLN A 173 -32.85 29.91 6.06
C GLN A 173 -32.46 31.08 6.98
N SER A 174 -31.67 32.03 6.46
CA SER A 174 -31.24 33.17 7.25
C SER A 174 -32.32 34.24 7.32
N LEU A 175 -32.36 34.97 8.43
CA LEU A 175 -33.22 36.14 8.59
C LEU A 175 -32.94 37.19 7.52
N SER A 176 -34.00 37.84 7.06
CA SER A 176 -33.91 38.99 6.17
C SER A 176 -33.20 40.14 6.87
N SER A 177 -32.26 40.80 6.18
CA SER A 177 -31.54 41.96 6.72
C SER A 177 -32.22 43.28 6.44
N SER A 178 -33.23 43.29 5.56
CA SER A 178 -34.01 44.46 5.19
C SER A 178 -35.42 44.08 4.71
N PRO A 179 -36.34 45.05 4.57
CA PRO A 179 -37.69 44.83 4.04
C PRO A 179 -37.76 44.30 2.61
N LEU A 180 -36.64 44.24 1.88
CA LEU A 180 -36.58 43.58 0.57
C LEU A 180 -36.83 42.06 0.66
N GLY A 181 -36.79 41.50 1.87
CA GLY A 181 -36.97 40.07 2.10
C GLY A 181 -35.72 39.25 1.78
N LEU A 182 -34.55 39.87 1.67
CA LEU A 182 -33.28 39.19 1.42
C LEU A 182 -32.39 39.26 2.66
N CYS A 183 -31.68 38.17 2.95
CA CYS A 183 -30.56 38.21 3.89
C CYS A 183 -29.40 39.03 3.30
N ARG A 184 -28.44 39.43 4.13
CA ARG A 184 -27.34 40.31 3.71
C ARG A 184 -26.52 39.75 2.56
N VAL A 185 -26.27 38.44 2.57
CA VAL A 185 -25.46 37.78 1.53
C VAL A 185 -26.21 37.77 0.20
N HIS A 186 -27.52 37.48 0.24
CA HIS A 186 -28.36 37.51 -0.96
C HIS A 186 -28.60 38.93 -1.47
N GLU A 187 -28.70 39.93 -0.59
CA GLU A 187 -28.78 41.34 -0.97
C GLU A 187 -27.53 41.78 -1.74
N ILE A 188 -26.33 41.46 -1.25
CA ILE A 188 -25.06 41.75 -1.95
C ILE A 188 -24.99 41.03 -3.29
N ARG A 189 -25.40 39.75 -3.33
CA ARG A 189 -25.40 38.97 -4.58
C ARG A 189 -26.39 39.52 -5.59
N TYR A 190 -27.59 39.87 -5.14
CA TYR A 190 -28.63 40.47 -5.96
C TYR A 190 -28.15 41.76 -6.63
N GLU A 191 -27.46 42.62 -5.87
CA GLU A 191 -26.81 43.83 -6.38
C GLU A 191 -25.71 43.49 -7.40
N ALA A 192 -24.84 42.53 -7.09
CA ALA A 192 -23.73 42.10 -7.96
C ALA A 192 -24.19 41.46 -9.29
N GLU A 193 -25.35 40.81 -9.31
CA GLU A 193 -25.94 40.18 -10.50
C GLU A 193 -26.84 41.14 -11.30
N GLY A 194 -26.72 42.46 -11.05
CA GLY A 194 -27.44 43.49 -11.82
C GLY A 194 -28.89 43.72 -11.38
N SER A 195 -29.29 43.23 -10.21
CA SER A 195 -30.63 43.39 -9.62
C SER A 195 -31.78 42.94 -10.54
N PRO A 196 -31.88 41.63 -10.86
CA PRO A 196 -32.94 41.11 -11.75
C PRO A 196 -34.36 41.49 -11.28
N GLY A 197 -35.11 42.15 -12.16
CA GLY A 197 -36.46 42.64 -11.84
C GLY A 197 -36.51 43.98 -11.10
N HIS A 198 -35.35 44.61 -10.86
CA HIS A 198 -35.21 45.94 -10.25
C HIS A 198 -36.03 46.15 -8.97
N ALA A 199 -36.14 45.10 -8.15
CA ALA A 199 -36.69 45.19 -6.79
C ALA A 199 -35.79 46.10 -5.94
N MET A 200 -36.28 47.26 -5.53
CA MET A 200 -35.52 48.27 -4.79
C MET A 200 -36.30 48.85 -3.62
N ARG A 201 -35.56 49.25 -2.59
CA ARG A 201 -36.08 50.00 -1.44
C ARG A 201 -35.99 51.51 -1.73
N PRO A 202 -36.91 52.34 -1.22
CA PRO A 202 -36.80 53.78 -1.28
C PRO A 202 -35.50 54.30 -0.61
N PRO A 203 -34.89 55.37 -1.11
CA PRO A 203 -33.79 56.03 -0.41
C PRO A 203 -34.22 56.48 1.00
N LYS A 204 -33.32 56.32 1.99
CA LYS A 204 -33.58 56.64 3.41
C LYS A 204 -34.82 55.94 3.98
N TRP A 205 -35.16 54.75 3.47
CA TRP A 205 -36.34 53.98 3.88
C TRP A 205 -36.48 53.80 5.40
N PHE A 206 -35.38 53.52 6.10
CA PHE A 206 -35.37 53.34 7.56
C PHE A 206 -35.92 54.58 8.29
N ASN A 207 -35.42 55.77 7.95
CA ASN A 207 -35.85 57.02 8.61
C ASN A 207 -37.25 57.48 8.18
N ARG A 208 -37.60 57.28 6.91
CA ARG A 208 -38.85 57.81 6.33
C ARG A 208 -40.08 56.95 6.59
N TYR A 209 -39.88 55.65 6.80
CA TYR A 209 -40.98 54.69 6.94
C TYR A 209 -40.87 53.94 8.27
N GLU A 210 -39.80 53.17 8.47
CA GLU A 210 -39.73 52.24 9.59
C GLU A 210 -39.67 52.94 10.96
N MET A 211 -38.85 53.97 11.13
CA MET A 211 -38.75 54.72 12.40
C MET A 211 -40.06 55.40 12.80
N VAL A 212 -40.93 55.72 11.83
CA VAL A 212 -42.23 56.37 12.05
C VAL A 212 -43.38 55.37 12.00
N GLY A 213 -43.09 54.06 12.05
CA GLY A 213 -44.08 52.99 12.10
C GLY A 213 -44.85 52.73 10.79
N ARG A 214 -44.35 53.20 9.64
CA ARG A 214 -44.99 52.99 8.32
C ARG A 214 -44.36 51.81 7.58
N PRO A 215 -45.14 51.02 6.81
CA PRO A 215 -44.61 49.94 5.99
C PRO A 215 -43.71 50.50 4.89
N VAL A 216 -42.61 49.81 4.60
CA VAL A 216 -41.63 50.21 3.57
C VAL A 216 -42.10 49.66 2.21
N PRO A 217 -42.47 50.51 1.23
CA PRO A 217 -42.90 50.03 -0.08
C PRO A 217 -41.71 49.52 -0.89
N ILE A 218 -41.80 48.31 -1.45
CA ILE A 218 -40.79 47.79 -2.39
C ILE A 218 -41.22 48.11 -3.82
N LEU A 219 -40.35 48.77 -4.57
CA LEU A 219 -40.56 49.11 -5.97
C LEU A 219 -40.03 47.98 -6.84
N TYR A 220 -40.82 47.50 -7.81
CA TYR A 220 -40.42 46.46 -8.75
C TYR A 220 -40.45 46.99 -10.17
N GLY A 221 -39.42 46.70 -10.97
CA GLY A 221 -39.49 46.85 -12.42
C GLY A 221 -40.17 45.64 -13.08
N ASP A 222 -39.76 44.43 -12.69
CA ASP A 222 -40.42 43.16 -13.01
C ASP A 222 -40.40 42.26 -11.77
N LYS A 223 -41.54 42.18 -11.08
CA LYS A 223 -41.68 41.34 -9.88
C LYS A 223 -41.48 39.85 -10.17
N ALA A 224 -41.85 39.39 -11.38
CA ALA A 224 -41.70 37.99 -11.75
C ALA A 224 -40.21 37.63 -11.96
N ALA A 225 -39.41 38.51 -12.56
CA ALA A 225 -37.97 38.31 -12.66
C ALA A 225 -37.29 38.23 -11.29
N PHE A 226 -37.67 39.11 -10.36
CA PHE A 226 -37.16 39.06 -8.98
C PHE A 226 -37.51 37.75 -8.27
N LEU A 227 -38.77 37.31 -8.36
CA LEU A 227 -39.20 36.04 -7.74
C LEU A 227 -38.56 34.82 -8.41
N ARG A 228 -38.33 34.85 -9.74
CA ARG A 228 -37.57 33.80 -10.43
C ARG A 228 -36.14 33.72 -9.90
N TRP A 229 -35.48 34.86 -9.75
CA TRP A 229 -34.13 34.93 -9.18
C TRP A 229 -34.10 34.36 -7.74
N CYS A 230 -35.07 34.72 -6.90
CA CYS A 230 -35.17 34.19 -5.53
C CYS A 230 -35.37 32.67 -5.47
N LYS A 231 -36.01 32.07 -6.49
CA LYS A 231 -36.17 30.61 -6.59
C LYS A 231 -34.90 29.90 -7.04
N THR A 232 -34.04 30.54 -7.82
CA THR A 232 -32.91 29.88 -8.50
C THR A 232 -31.55 30.18 -7.89
N THR A 233 -31.40 31.30 -7.18
CA THR A 233 -30.10 31.70 -6.60
C THR A 233 -29.61 30.71 -5.54
N HIS A 234 -28.29 30.60 -5.39
CA HIS A 234 -27.67 29.65 -4.47
C HIS A 234 -27.96 29.96 -3.00
N PRO A 235 -27.97 28.96 -2.11
CA PRO A 235 -27.99 29.18 -0.68
C PRO A 235 -26.78 30.00 -0.22
N VAL A 236 -26.88 30.54 1.00
CA VAL A 236 -25.71 31.04 1.71
C VAL A 236 -24.90 29.82 2.17
N SER A 237 -23.63 29.75 1.75
CA SER A 237 -22.73 28.70 2.24
C SER A 237 -22.49 28.89 3.73
N ARG A 238 -22.75 27.85 4.51
CA ARG A 238 -22.50 27.82 5.95
C ARG A 238 -21.52 26.71 6.29
N ALA A 239 -20.69 26.98 7.30
CA ALA A 239 -19.83 25.95 7.86
C ALA A 239 -20.69 24.78 8.37
N GLY A 240 -20.22 23.55 8.14
CA GLY A 240 -20.93 22.35 8.57
C GLY A 240 -22.29 22.09 7.95
N THR A 241 -22.71 22.86 6.94
CA THR A 241 -24.05 22.71 6.38
C THR A 241 -23.97 22.33 4.91
N ILE A 242 -24.69 21.29 4.51
CA ILE A 242 -24.90 20.93 3.11
C ILE A 242 -26.37 21.14 2.79
N ASN A 243 -26.65 22.14 1.97
CA ASN A 243 -28.00 22.57 1.60
C ASN A 243 -28.41 21.98 0.25
N LEU A 244 -29.26 20.96 0.33
CA LEU A 244 -29.91 20.28 -0.79
C LEU A 244 -31.33 20.81 -1.05
N GLN A 245 -31.78 21.85 -0.34
CA GLN A 245 -33.10 22.45 -0.55
C GLN A 245 -33.19 23.07 -1.96
N GLY A 246 -34.39 22.98 -2.53
CA GLY A 246 -34.68 23.44 -3.89
C GLY A 246 -34.14 22.55 -5.02
N LEU A 247 -33.44 21.45 -4.71
CA LEU A 247 -33.10 20.45 -5.72
C LEU A 247 -34.30 19.54 -6.05
N PRO A 248 -34.35 18.96 -7.27
CA PRO A 248 -35.31 17.91 -7.58
C PRO A 248 -35.21 16.73 -6.58
N PRO A 249 -36.32 16.05 -6.24
CA PRO A 249 -36.32 14.99 -5.24
C PRO A 249 -35.32 13.87 -5.51
N LEU A 250 -35.17 13.44 -6.78
CA LEU A 250 -34.20 12.41 -7.16
C LEU A 250 -32.76 12.87 -6.91
N VAL A 251 -32.36 14.03 -7.45
CA VAL A 251 -31.02 14.60 -7.25
C VAL A 251 -30.69 14.77 -5.77
N ARG A 252 -31.67 15.18 -4.96
CA ARG A 252 -31.50 15.25 -3.50
C ARG A 252 -31.20 13.87 -2.91
N ALA A 253 -32.00 12.86 -3.24
CA ALA A 253 -31.79 11.49 -2.76
C ALA A 253 -30.44 10.92 -3.21
N GLU A 254 -29.99 11.24 -4.43
CA GLU A 254 -28.69 10.84 -4.96
C GLU A 254 -27.53 11.43 -4.15
N PHE A 255 -27.58 12.72 -3.82
CA PHE A 255 -26.59 13.34 -2.93
C PHE A 255 -26.62 12.73 -1.54
N GLN A 256 -27.80 12.54 -0.96
CA GLN A 256 -27.95 11.94 0.37
C GLN A 256 -27.33 10.54 0.42
N TRP A 257 -27.62 9.70 -0.59
CA TRP A 257 -27.06 8.36 -0.71
C TRP A 257 -25.54 8.38 -0.93
N ALA A 258 -25.04 9.24 -1.83
CA ALA A 258 -23.61 9.37 -2.08
C ALA A 258 -22.83 9.84 -0.85
N LEU A 259 -23.40 10.77 -0.06
CA LEU A 259 -22.79 11.23 1.19
C LEU A 259 -22.77 10.13 2.25
N PHE A 260 -23.89 9.41 2.43
CA PHE A 260 -23.98 8.29 3.36
C PHE A 260 -23.00 7.16 3.00
N THR A 261 -23.01 6.68 1.76
CA THR A 261 -22.10 5.61 1.29
C THR A 261 -20.62 6.01 1.43
N HIS A 262 -20.30 7.29 1.25
CA HIS A 262 -18.95 7.80 1.50
C HIS A 262 -18.52 7.67 2.97
N THR A 263 -19.43 7.81 3.94
CA THR A 263 -19.09 7.61 5.36
C THR A 263 -18.82 6.15 5.72
N GLN A 264 -19.44 5.22 5.00
CA GLN A 264 -19.27 3.78 5.21
C GLN A 264 -17.91 3.26 4.70
N ARG A 265 -17.22 4.02 3.85
CA ARG A 265 -15.93 3.60 3.27
C ARG A 265 -14.79 3.78 4.27
N GLY A 266 -14.14 2.68 4.65
CA GLY A 266 -12.94 2.70 5.51
C GLY A 266 -11.75 3.47 4.91
N ALA A 267 -11.63 3.46 3.58
CA ALA A 267 -10.66 4.22 2.80
C ALA A 267 -11.40 5.19 1.86
N HIS A 268 -11.38 6.47 2.17
CA HIS A 268 -12.14 7.49 1.43
C HIS A 268 -11.32 8.75 1.14
N SER A 269 -11.70 9.47 0.09
CA SER A 269 -11.11 10.77 -0.24
C SER A 269 -11.66 11.86 0.70
N TYR A 270 -10.86 12.89 0.96
CA TYR A 270 -11.27 14.00 1.83
C TYR A 270 -12.27 14.90 1.10
N TRP A 271 -13.49 15.01 1.62
CA TRP A 271 -14.57 15.83 1.06
C TRP A 271 -14.96 16.94 2.05
N PRO A 272 -14.37 18.14 1.96
CA PRO A 272 -14.90 19.30 2.68
C PRO A 272 -16.37 19.54 2.33
N THR A 273 -17.18 19.88 3.32
CA THR A 273 -18.59 20.28 3.13
C THR A 273 -18.74 21.38 2.09
N TRP A 274 -17.78 22.33 2.04
CA TRP A 274 -17.80 23.40 1.04
C TRP A 274 -17.58 22.90 -0.40
N TRP A 275 -16.75 21.87 -0.64
CA TRP A 275 -16.60 21.28 -1.98
C TRP A 275 -17.88 20.59 -2.43
N ILE A 276 -18.53 19.88 -1.52
CA ILE A 276 -19.83 19.25 -1.76
C ILE A 276 -20.86 20.33 -2.10
N GLN A 277 -20.95 21.40 -1.31
CA GLN A 277 -21.88 22.50 -1.56
C GLN A 277 -21.65 23.18 -2.92
N GLN A 278 -20.39 23.31 -3.36
CA GLN A 278 -20.07 23.86 -4.68
C GLN A 278 -20.57 22.94 -5.81
N LEU A 279 -20.46 21.62 -5.66
CA LEU A 279 -21.03 20.68 -6.62
C LEU A 279 -22.57 20.75 -6.62
N VAL A 280 -23.19 20.81 -5.44
CA VAL A 280 -24.65 21.00 -5.30
C VAL A 280 -25.13 22.29 -5.98
N ASN A 281 -24.38 23.39 -5.81
CA ASN A 281 -24.69 24.66 -6.44
C ASN A 281 -24.62 24.58 -7.97
N LEU A 282 -23.58 23.95 -8.51
CA LEU A 282 -23.45 23.70 -9.94
C LEU A 282 -24.62 22.88 -10.49
N VAL A 283 -25.02 21.81 -9.78
CA VAL A 283 -26.14 20.95 -10.17
C VAL A 283 -27.46 21.75 -10.17
N ARG A 284 -27.64 22.64 -9.18
CA ARG A 284 -28.80 23.56 -9.11
C ARG A 284 -28.82 24.55 -10.27
N GLU A 285 -27.68 25.14 -10.62
CA GLU A 285 -27.50 26.04 -11.78
C GLU A 285 -27.92 25.35 -13.08
N ARG A 286 -27.45 24.12 -13.28
CA ARG A 286 -27.69 23.33 -14.49
C ARG A 286 -29.10 22.76 -14.59
N ARG A 287 -29.84 22.71 -13.47
CA ARG A 287 -31.22 22.18 -13.37
C ARG A 287 -31.35 20.75 -13.91
N VAL A 288 -30.33 19.92 -13.69
CA VAL A 288 -30.36 18.51 -14.08
C VAL A 288 -31.40 17.74 -13.28
N GLY A 289 -32.02 16.73 -13.91
CA GLY A 289 -33.00 15.84 -13.27
C GLY A 289 -32.36 14.70 -12.48
N SER A 290 -31.10 14.40 -12.77
CA SER A 290 -30.27 13.35 -12.17
C SER A 290 -28.80 13.73 -12.23
N LEU A 291 -27.99 13.31 -11.24
CA LEU A 291 -26.54 13.43 -11.28
C LEU A 291 -25.93 12.69 -12.48
N THR A 292 -26.59 11.64 -12.98
CA THR A 292 -26.12 10.88 -14.16
C THR A 292 -26.05 11.73 -15.43
N GLU A 293 -26.83 12.81 -15.53
CA GLU A 293 -26.76 13.74 -16.66
C GLU A 293 -25.42 14.50 -16.72
N LEU A 294 -24.75 14.66 -15.58
CA LEU A 294 -23.44 15.30 -15.51
C LEU A 294 -22.28 14.33 -15.82
N ALA A 295 -22.56 13.07 -16.15
CA ALA A 295 -21.52 12.07 -16.40
C ALA A 295 -20.64 12.41 -17.61
N GLU A 296 -21.22 12.94 -18.68
CA GLU A 296 -20.53 13.30 -19.93
C GLU A 296 -19.70 14.58 -19.76
N GLU A 297 -20.23 15.59 -19.08
CA GLU A 297 -19.55 16.87 -18.81
C GLU A 297 -18.51 16.78 -17.68
N ARG A 298 -18.40 15.64 -17.00
CA ARG A 298 -17.52 15.43 -15.85
C ARG A 298 -16.05 15.79 -16.13
N SER A 299 -15.57 15.53 -17.35
CA SER A 299 -14.19 15.86 -17.75
C SER A 299 -13.93 17.37 -17.73
N GLN A 300 -14.96 18.20 -17.92
CA GLN A 300 -14.90 19.66 -17.97
C GLN A 300 -14.90 20.30 -16.56
N LEU A 301 -15.28 19.54 -15.52
CA LEU A 301 -15.29 20.02 -14.14
C LEU A 301 -13.87 20.19 -13.59
N ASP A 302 -13.68 21.08 -12.61
CA ASP A 302 -12.41 21.11 -11.88
C ASP A 302 -12.16 19.78 -11.15
N SER A 303 -10.90 19.47 -10.87
CA SER A 303 -10.50 18.17 -10.33
C SER A 303 -11.26 17.78 -9.07
N ARG A 304 -11.59 18.72 -8.18
CA ARG A 304 -12.24 18.43 -6.89
C ARG A 304 -13.69 18.00 -7.10
N LYS A 305 -14.47 18.77 -7.87
CA LYS A 305 -15.85 18.44 -8.23
C LYS A 305 -15.91 17.13 -9.02
N ARG A 306 -14.96 16.93 -9.95
CA ARG A 306 -14.82 15.71 -10.76
C ARG A 306 -14.67 14.46 -9.89
N PHE A 307 -13.83 14.49 -8.86
CA PHE A 307 -13.62 13.33 -7.98
C PHE A 307 -14.86 12.99 -7.16
N ILE A 308 -15.53 13.98 -6.58
CA ILE A 308 -16.77 13.77 -5.80
C ILE A 308 -17.84 13.19 -6.72
N LEU A 309 -18.06 13.79 -7.89
CA LEU A 309 -19.04 13.32 -8.86
C LEU A 309 -18.71 11.90 -9.35
N HIS A 310 -17.45 11.59 -9.65
CA HIS A 310 -17.03 10.24 -10.05
C HIS A 310 -17.41 9.21 -8.98
N GLU A 311 -17.07 9.47 -7.73
CA GLU A 311 -17.33 8.52 -6.64
C GLU A 311 -18.85 8.38 -6.38
N ALA A 312 -19.62 9.47 -6.44
CA ALA A 312 -21.08 9.44 -6.35
C ALA A 312 -21.71 8.60 -7.48
N LEU A 313 -21.32 8.85 -8.75
CA LEU A 313 -21.82 8.10 -9.90
C LEU A 313 -21.46 6.61 -9.85
N THR A 314 -20.31 6.26 -9.26
CA THR A 314 -19.93 4.86 -9.08
C THR A 314 -20.88 4.15 -8.11
N GLU A 315 -21.24 4.80 -7.00
CA GLU A 315 -22.17 4.23 -6.01
C GLU A 315 -23.60 4.16 -6.55
N LEU A 316 -24.05 5.19 -7.28
CA LEU A 316 -25.38 5.20 -7.90
C LEU A 316 -25.52 4.09 -8.95
N ARG A 317 -24.46 3.77 -9.70
CA ARG A 317 -24.48 2.69 -10.69
C ARG A 317 -24.76 1.32 -10.06
N ILE A 318 -24.20 1.05 -8.87
CA ILE A 318 -24.44 -0.19 -8.14
C ILE A 318 -25.92 -0.33 -7.76
N VAL A 319 -26.59 0.79 -7.46
CA VAL A 319 -28.02 0.81 -7.08
C VAL A 319 -28.95 0.78 -8.30
N TYR A 320 -28.61 1.52 -9.36
CA TYR A 320 -29.49 1.75 -10.50
C TYR A 320 -29.52 0.62 -11.51
N PHE A 321 -28.50 -0.22 -11.54
CA PHE A 321 -28.43 -1.34 -12.46
C PHE A 321 -28.58 -2.64 -11.71
N THR A 322 -29.50 -3.48 -12.18
CA THR A 322 -29.63 -4.87 -11.78
C THR A 322 -28.53 -5.72 -12.43
N MET A 323 -28.30 -6.93 -11.88
CA MET A 323 -27.35 -7.87 -12.47
C MET A 323 -27.65 -8.14 -13.96
N GLU A 324 -28.92 -8.32 -14.33
CA GLU A 324 -29.33 -8.59 -15.71
C GLU A 324 -29.05 -7.40 -16.64
N GLU A 325 -29.31 -6.17 -16.17
CA GLU A 325 -28.99 -4.97 -16.96
C GLU A 325 -27.48 -4.78 -17.13
N THR A 326 -26.66 -5.13 -16.14
CA THR A 326 -25.19 -5.09 -16.30
C THR A 326 -24.71 -6.13 -17.33
N LYS A 327 -25.32 -7.33 -17.32
CA LYS A 327 -25.06 -8.39 -18.31
C LYS A 327 -25.36 -7.88 -19.72
N GLU A 328 -26.55 -7.32 -19.93
CA GLU A 328 -26.97 -6.75 -21.21
C GLU A 328 -26.06 -5.62 -21.68
N ALA A 329 -25.65 -4.74 -20.76
CA ALA A 329 -24.75 -3.63 -21.03
C ALA A 329 -23.28 -4.06 -21.24
N GLY A 330 -22.95 -5.33 -21.01
CA GLY A 330 -21.61 -5.88 -21.25
C GLY A 330 -20.58 -5.54 -20.17
N TYR A 331 -20.99 -5.43 -18.91
CA TYR A 331 -20.07 -5.29 -17.77
C TYR A 331 -20.56 -6.05 -16.53
N ILE A 332 -19.69 -6.25 -15.54
CA ILE A 332 -20.06 -6.89 -14.27
C ILE A 332 -19.69 -6.00 -13.08
N GLU A 333 -20.60 -5.89 -12.12
CA GLU A 333 -20.39 -5.18 -10.85
C GLU A 333 -20.14 -6.18 -9.72
N THR A 334 -18.93 -6.23 -9.19
CA THR A 334 -18.55 -7.21 -8.16
C THR A 334 -19.29 -7.00 -6.84
N GLU A 335 -19.71 -5.75 -6.56
CA GLU A 335 -20.46 -5.41 -5.35
C GLU A 335 -21.91 -5.92 -5.39
N HIS A 336 -22.49 -6.23 -6.57
CA HIS A 336 -23.76 -6.99 -6.65
C HIS A 336 -23.65 -8.39 -6.05
N PHE A 337 -22.42 -8.93 -5.97
CA PHE A 337 -22.12 -10.23 -5.38
C PHE A 337 -21.50 -10.10 -3.97
N GLY A 338 -21.47 -8.90 -3.38
CA GLY A 338 -20.88 -8.65 -2.06
C GLY A 338 -19.34 -8.67 -2.05
N VAL A 339 -18.68 -8.65 -3.22
CA VAL A 339 -17.21 -8.69 -3.32
C VAL A 339 -16.66 -7.29 -3.60
N LYS A 340 -15.87 -6.77 -2.65
CA LYS A 340 -15.21 -5.46 -2.76
C LYS A 340 -13.68 -5.58 -2.75
N PHE A 341 -13.03 -5.10 -3.80
CA PHE A 341 -11.56 -5.11 -3.90
C PHE A 341 -10.95 -3.79 -3.36
N PRO A 342 -9.99 -3.82 -2.40
CA PRO A 342 -9.51 -2.62 -1.72
C PRO A 342 -8.89 -1.51 -2.61
N GLN A 343 -8.44 -1.84 -3.82
CA GLN A 343 -7.69 -0.92 -4.69
C GLN A 343 -8.32 -0.75 -6.09
N ARG A 344 -9.53 -1.25 -6.32
CA ARG A 344 -10.20 -1.16 -7.62
C ARG A 344 -11.70 -0.92 -7.44
N HIS A 345 -12.29 -0.18 -8.37
CA HIS A 345 -13.73 -0.02 -8.44
C HIS A 345 -14.39 -1.37 -8.75
N SER A 346 -15.66 -1.49 -8.39
CA SER A 346 -16.47 -2.71 -8.54
C SER A 346 -16.76 -3.12 -9.98
N ASN A 347 -16.51 -2.24 -10.96
CA ASN A 347 -16.89 -2.46 -12.34
C ASN A 347 -15.80 -3.11 -13.20
N TRP A 348 -16.21 -4.13 -13.95
CA TRP A 348 -15.39 -4.80 -14.96
C TRP A 348 -16.07 -4.72 -16.31
N ASP A 349 -15.48 -3.93 -17.21
CA ASP A 349 -15.91 -3.80 -18.59
C ASP A 349 -15.60 -5.09 -19.38
N LEU A 350 -16.62 -5.69 -20.01
CA LEU A 350 -16.50 -6.87 -20.88
C LEU A 350 -16.79 -6.53 -22.35
N ALA A 351 -17.03 -5.27 -22.70
CA ALA A 351 -17.41 -4.84 -24.04
C ALA A 351 -16.30 -5.05 -25.08
N GLU A 352 -15.04 -5.20 -24.65
CA GLU A 352 -13.92 -5.58 -25.52
C GLU A 352 -14.07 -6.99 -26.13
N VAL A 353 -14.97 -7.84 -25.60
CA VAL A 353 -15.29 -9.15 -26.20
C VAL A 353 -16.32 -8.95 -27.31
N PRO A 354 -15.99 -9.17 -28.61
CA PRO A 354 -16.87 -8.81 -29.72
C PRO A 354 -18.20 -9.58 -29.72
N GLN A 355 -18.14 -10.90 -29.59
CA GLN A 355 -19.31 -11.77 -29.70
C GLN A 355 -20.16 -11.74 -28.43
N ARG A 356 -21.48 -11.48 -28.56
CA ARG A 356 -22.42 -11.40 -27.43
C ARG A 356 -22.49 -12.70 -26.64
N TRP A 357 -22.60 -13.85 -27.31
CA TRP A 357 -22.67 -15.16 -26.64
C TRP A 357 -21.42 -15.44 -25.77
N LEU A 358 -20.23 -15.04 -26.24
CA LEU A 358 -18.97 -15.23 -25.51
C LEU A 358 -18.85 -14.26 -24.34
N ARG A 359 -19.38 -13.04 -24.51
CA ARG A 359 -19.46 -12.03 -23.45
C ARG A 359 -20.42 -12.45 -22.34
N ASP A 360 -21.59 -12.96 -22.69
CA ASP A 360 -22.58 -13.49 -21.75
C ASP A 360 -22.03 -14.69 -20.98
N LEU A 361 -21.36 -15.62 -21.69
CA LEU A 361 -20.70 -16.76 -21.07
C LEU A 361 -19.59 -16.34 -20.09
N LEU A 362 -18.78 -15.35 -20.47
CA LEU A 362 -17.78 -14.77 -19.57
C LEU A 362 -18.44 -14.15 -18.34
N TRP A 363 -19.52 -13.37 -18.53
CA TRP A 363 -20.26 -12.74 -17.43
C TRP A 363 -20.79 -13.80 -16.45
N GLU A 364 -21.43 -14.86 -16.96
CA GLU A 364 -21.98 -15.97 -16.16
C GLU A 364 -20.87 -16.69 -15.39
N HIS A 365 -19.75 -16.95 -16.03
CA HIS A 365 -18.58 -17.58 -15.41
C HIS A 365 -17.97 -16.72 -14.29
N LEU A 366 -17.87 -15.39 -14.50
CA LEU A 366 -17.39 -14.47 -13.47
C LEU A 366 -18.39 -14.36 -12.31
N ALA A 367 -19.69 -14.34 -12.61
CA ALA A 367 -20.75 -14.31 -11.61
C ALA A 367 -20.71 -15.56 -10.71
N ASP A 368 -20.55 -16.76 -11.29
CA ASP A 368 -20.37 -18.01 -10.54
C ASP A 368 -19.13 -17.95 -9.63
N ARG A 369 -17.99 -17.51 -10.17
CA ARG A 369 -16.76 -17.34 -9.40
C ARG A 369 -16.94 -16.35 -8.24
N LEU A 370 -17.69 -15.26 -8.43
CA LEU A 370 -17.96 -14.26 -7.39
C LEU A 370 -18.92 -14.78 -6.31
N ARG A 371 -19.87 -15.65 -6.67
CA ARG A 371 -20.78 -16.32 -5.73
C ARG A 371 -20.10 -17.44 -4.93
N SER A 372 -18.95 -17.93 -5.39
CA SER A 372 -18.22 -19.01 -4.73
C SER A 372 -17.87 -18.68 -3.27
N PRO A 373 -18.03 -19.63 -2.32
CA PRO A 373 -17.62 -19.44 -0.92
C PRO A 373 -16.13 -19.08 -0.75
N LYS A 374 -15.28 -19.53 -1.68
CA LYS A 374 -13.85 -19.19 -1.74
C LYS A 374 -13.59 -18.11 -2.80
N GLY A 375 -14.49 -17.14 -2.92
CA GLY A 375 -14.48 -16.09 -3.94
C GLY A 375 -13.09 -15.45 -4.16
N PRO A 376 -12.89 -14.82 -5.33
CA PRO A 376 -11.58 -14.39 -5.78
C PRO A 376 -10.96 -13.38 -4.80
N ARG A 377 -9.77 -13.70 -4.26
CA ARG A 377 -9.02 -12.82 -3.34
C ARG A 377 -8.33 -11.64 -4.04
N SER A 378 -8.32 -11.62 -5.37
CA SER A 378 -7.70 -10.58 -6.18
C SER A 378 -8.40 -10.46 -7.53
N THR A 379 -8.15 -9.37 -8.24
CA THR A 379 -8.77 -9.08 -9.54
C THR A 379 -8.09 -9.82 -10.69
N GLY A 380 -6.90 -10.38 -10.47
CA GLY A 380 -6.07 -11.02 -11.50
C GLY A 380 -6.79 -12.12 -12.28
N PRO A 381 -7.49 -13.07 -11.63
CA PRO A 381 -8.30 -14.06 -12.32
C PRO A 381 -9.32 -13.46 -13.28
N LEU A 382 -10.12 -12.48 -12.82
CA LEU A 382 -11.13 -11.80 -13.63
C LEU A 382 -10.51 -11.12 -14.87
N ASP A 383 -9.38 -10.43 -14.67
CA ASP A 383 -8.67 -9.76 -15.77
C ASP A 383 -8.12 -10.75 -16.79
N ASN A 384 -7.65 -11.92 -16.34
CA ASN A 384 -7.10 -12.95 -17.22
C ASN A 384 -8.20 -13.68 -17.99
N ASP A 385 -9.31 -14.00 -17.34
CA ASP A 385 -10.50 -14.58 -17.99
C ASP A 385 -11.00 -13.65 -19.11
N ARG A 386 -11.11 -12.35 -18.81
CA ARG A 386 -11.47 -11.33 -19.79
C ARG A 386 -10.49 -11.28 -20.96
N ARG A 387 -9.18 -11.21 -20.69
CA ARG A 387 -8.15 -11.18 -21.75
C ARG A 387 -8.22 -12.40 -22.66
N ALA A 388 -8.53 -13.58 -22.11
CA ALA A 388 -8.64 -14.81 -22.89
C ALA A 388 -9.84 -14.75 -23.86
N CYS A 389 -11.01 -14.29 -23.40
CA CYS A 389 -12.17 -14.10 -24.27
C CYS A 389 -11.97 -12.98 -25.31
N VAL A 390 -11.30 -11.88 -24.93
CA VAL A 390 -10.98 -10.79 -25.87
C VAL A 390 -10.09 -11.30 -27.00
N GLU A 391 -9.07 -12.11 -26.70
CA GLU A 391 -8.17 -12.64 -27.74
C GLU A 391 -8.87 -13.67 -28.63
N LEU A 392 -9.63 -14.60 -28.05
CA LEU A 392 -10.41 -15.57 -28.81
C LEU A 392 -11.43 -14.87 -29.70
N GLY A 393 -12.17 -13.91 -29.15
CA GLY A 393 -13.20 -13.18 -29.88
C GLY A 393 -12.64 -12.31 -31.00
N ALA A 394 -11.50 -11.64 -30.79
CA ALA A 394 -10.82 -10.88 -31.84
C ALA A 394 -10.33 -11.77 -32.99
N PHE A 395 -9.94 -13.01 -32.70
CA PHE A 395 -9.59 -13.99 -33.74
C PHE A 395 -10.82 -14.46 -34.53
N LEU A 396 -11.90 -14.79 -33.84
CA LEU A 396 -13.16 -15.23 -34.48
C LEU A 396 -13.73 -14.13 -35.39
N GLU A 397 -13.66 -12.88 -34.97
CA GLU A 397 -14.13 -11.72 -35.77
C GLU A 397 -13.47 -11.65 -37.15
N ILE A 398 -12.21 -12.11 -37.24
CA ILE A 398 -11.41 -12.06 -38.48
C ILE A 398 -11.60 -13.32 -39.34
N THR A 399 -11.81 -14.48 -38.72
CA THR A 399 -11.58 -15.78 -39.38
C THR A 399 -12.79 -16.71 -39.44
N ALA A 400 -13.78 -16.49 -38.57
CA ALA A 400 -14.97 -17.33 -38.49
C ALA A 400 -16.12 -16.77 -39.36
N PRO A 401 -17.05 -17.63 -39.81
CA PRO A 401 -18.27 -17.22 -40.48
C PRO A 401 -19.03 -16.18 -39.65
N GLU A 402 -19.49 -15.11 -40.29
CA GLU A 402 -20.21 -14.00 -39.63
C GLU A 402 -19.47 -13.45 -38.39
N GLY A 403 -18.13 -13.44 -38.42
CA GLY A 403 -17.31 -12.98 -37.29
C GLY A 403 -17.43 -13.85 -36.03
N GLY A 404 -18.04 -15.04 -36.15
CA GLY A 404 -18.33 -15.93 -35.03
C GLY A 404 -19.47 -15.44 -34.12
N HIS A 405 -20.31 -14.50 -34.58
CA HIS A 405 -21.46 -14.02 -33.81
C HIS A 405 -22.55 -15.10 -33.64
N ASP A 406 -22.64 -16.07 -34.55
CA ASP A 406 -23.46 -17.27 -34.40
C ASP A 406 -22.61 -18.46 -33.90
N PRO A 407 -22.76 -18.90 -32.64
CA PRO A 407 -22.01 -20.03 -32.09
C PRO A 407 -22.31 -21.37 -32.78
N ARG A 408 -23.44 -21.50 -33.49
CA ARG A 408 -23.85 -22.74 -34.19
C ARG A 408 -22.99 -23.04 -35.42
N LEU A 409 -22.33 -22.02 -35.96
CA LEU A 409 -21.43 -22.14 -37.11
C LEU A 409 -20.00 -22.53 -36.71
N LEU A 410 -19.72 -22.59 -35.40
CA LEU A 410 -18.39 -22.86 -34.87
C LEU A 410 -18.15 -24.36 -34.66
N ASP A 411 -16.97 -24.81 -35.08
CA ASP A 411 -16.53 -26.21 -35.13
C ASP A 411 -15.06 -26.31 -34.64
N ALA A 412 -14.58 -27.53 -34.34
CA ALA A 412 -13.17 -27.81 -34.09
C ALA A 412 -12.20 -27.09 -35.04
N GLU A 413 -12.44 -27.03 -36.34
CA GLU A 413 -11.57 -26.38 -37.33
C GLU A 413 -11.27 -24.91 -36.94
N HIS A 414 -12.29 -24.17 -36.50
CA HIS A 414 -12.14 -22.77 -36.10
C HIS A 414 -11.25 -22.62 -34.87
N MET A 415 -11.38 -23.53 -33.90
CA MET A 415 -10.53 -23.55 -32.71
C MET A 415 -9.10 -23.99 -33.03
N GLU A 416 -8.93 -24.98 -33.91
CA GLU A 416 -7.61 -25.42 -34.38
C GLU A 416 -6.86 -24.30 -35.10
N ARG A 417 -7.57 -23.51 -35.93
CA ARG A 417 -7.01 -22.31 -36.56
C ARG A 417 -6.63 -21.23 -35.54
N PHE A 418 -7.42 -21.04 -34.48
CA PHE A 418 -7.07 -20.13 -33.37
C PHE A 418 -5.78 -20.57 -32.69
N VAL A 419 -5.65 -21.85 -32.38
CA VAL A 419 -4.45 -22.42 -31.76
C VAL A 419 -3.24 -22.25 -32.66
N ALA A 420 -3.37 -22.52 -33.96
CA ALA A 420 -2.31 -22.35 -34.93
C ALA A 420 -1.87 -20.87 -35.07
N ASP A 421 -2.81 -19.94 -35.16
CA ASP A 421 -2.52 -18.50 -35.20
C ASP A 421 -1.81 -18.03 -33.93
N HIS A 422 -2.30 -18.43 -32.77
CA HIS A 422 -1.71 -18.01 -31.50
C HIS A 422 -0.30 -18.58 -31.31
N ASN A 423 -0.06 -19.83 -31.69
CA ASN A 423 1.28 -20.42 -31.70
C ASN A 423 2.23 -19.73 -32.70
N ARG A 424 1.73 -19.33 -33.87
CA ARG A 424 2.48 -18.52 -34.83
C ARG A 424 2.89 -17.18 -34.20
N ARG A 425 1.96 -16.50 -33.52
CA ARG A 425 2.24 -15.22 -32.83
C ARG A 425 3.31 -15.37 -31.76
N ILE A 426 3.28 -16.46 -30.99
CA ILE A 426 4.31 -16.77 -29.99
C ILE A 426 5.68 -16.94 -30.68
N ARG A 427 5.74 -17.72 -31.75
CA ARG A 427 6.99 -18.02 -32.46
C ARG A 427 7.61 -16.79 -33.13
N GLU A 428 6.77 -15.93 -33.68
CA GLU A 428 7.19 -14.75 -34.45
C GLU A 428 7.19 -13.45 -33.63
N ASN A 429 6.92 -13.52 -32.31
CA ASN A 429 6.79 -12.37 -31.40
C ASN A 429 5.81 -11.30 -31.92
N LEU A 430 4.69 -11.74 -32.49
CA LEU A 430 3.67 -10.85 -33.04
C LEU A 430 2.79 -10.24 -31.93
N PRO A 431 2.19 -9.08 -32.19
CA PRO A 431 1.21 -8.49 -31.28
C PRO A 431 -0.04 -9.37 -31.12
N ALA A 432 -0.64 -9.33 -29.94
CA ALA A 432 -1.96 -9.88 -29.65
C ALA A 432 -3.01 -9.17 -30.50
N LEU A 433 -4.07 -9.89 -30.86
CA LEU A 433 -5.16 -9.37 -31.69
C LEU A 433 -6.04 -8.38 -30.93
N GLY A 434 -6.49 -8.78 -29.74
CA GLY A 434 -7.39 -7.97 -28.92
C GLY A 434 -6.72 -7.37 -27.70
N VAL A 435 -5.74 -8.06 -27.09
CA VAL A 435 -5.18 -7.67 -25.81
C VAL A 435 -4.23 -6.46 -25.92
N ARG A 436 -4.66 -5.32 -25.37
CA ARG A 436 -3.88 -4.09 -25.29
C ARG A 436 -3.21 -3.90 -23.93
N SER A 437 -2.05 -3.27 -23.94
CA SER A 437 -1.36 -2.80 -22.75
C SER A 437 -2.09 -1.62 -22.11
N HIS A 438 -1.73 -1.26 -20.88
CA HIS A 438 -2.31 -0.09 -20.19
C HIS A 438 -2.09 1.23 -20.95
N LYS A 439 -1.10 1.30 -21.84
CA LYS A 439 -0.82 2.44 -22.72
C LYS A 439 -1.53 2.34 -24.09
N GLY A 440 -2.48 1.41 -24.26
CA GLY A 440 -3.26 1.22 -25.48
C GLY A 440 -2.55 0.48 -26.62
N LYS A 441 -1.24 0.24 -26.51
CA LYS A 441 -0.45 -0.51 -27.51
C LYS A 441 -0.77 -2.01 -27.45
N PRO A 442 -0.89 -2.71 -28.59
CA PRO A 442 -1.03 -4.18 -28.61
C PRO A 442 0.10 -4.86 -27.84
N SER A 443 -0.24 -5.86 -27.02
CA SER A 443 0.77 -6.58 -26.22
C SER A 443 1.42 -7.67 -27.06
N THR A 444 2.75 -7.83 -26.99
CA THR A 444 3.42 -8.96 -27.66
C THR A 444 2.99 -10.29 -27.04
N VAL A 445 2.65 -11.27 -27.88
CA VAL A 445 2.29 -12.62 -27.41
C VAL A 445 3.57 -13.38 -27.08
N THR A 446 3.77 -13.68 -25.80
CA THR A 446 4.89 -14.53 -25.34
C THR A 446 4.39 -15.96 -25.08
N GLU A 447 5.30 -16.94 -25.02
CA GLU A 447 4.96 -18.32 -24.63
C GLU A 447 4.19 -18.37 -23.30
N HIS A 448 4.57 -17.52 -22.35
CA HIS A 448 3.87 -17.39 -21.08
C HIS A 448 2.45 -16.87 -21.27
N THR A 449 2.30 -15.71 -21.92
CA THR A 449 1.00 -15.09 -22.18
C THR A 449 0.06 -16.02 -22.93
N GLY A 450 0.57 -16.74 -23.94
CA GLY A 450 -0.27 -17.63 -24.74
C GLY A 450 -0.75 -18.86 -23.98
N ARG A 451 0.10 -19.47 -23.15
CA ARG A 451 -0.34 -20.55 -22.25
C ARG A 451 -1.39 -20.07 -21.25
N PHE A 452 -1.25 -18.84 -20.75
CA PHE A 452 -2.26 -18.22 -19.88
C PHE A 452 -3.60 -18.06 -20.61
N ILE A 453 -3.59 -17.49 -21.82
CA ILE A 453 -4.80 -17.28 -22.63
C ILE A 453 -5.50 -18.62 -22.89
N PHE A 454 -4.78 -19.65 -23.32
CA PHE A 454 -5.37 -20.98 -23.56
C PHE A 454 -5.99 -21.59 -22.31
N ASN A 455 -5.28 -21.56 -21.17
CA ASN A 455 -5.80 -22.16 -19.93
C ASN A 455 -7.06 -21.43 -19.44
N HIS A 456 -7.10 -20.10 -19.50
CA HIS A 456 -8.28 -19.32 -19.08
C HIS A 456 -9.45 -19.47 -20.06
N ALA A 457 -9.21 -19.41 -21.38
CA ALA A 457 -10.25 -19.67 -22.38
C ALA A 457 -10.84 -21.07 -22.22
N ARG A 458 -9.99 -22.08 -21.94
CA ARG A 458 -10.42 -23.46 -21.70
C ARG A 458 -11.29 -23.59 -20.46
N VAL A 459 -10.97 -22.89 -19.36
CA VAL A 459 -11.80 -22.91 -18.15
C VAL A 459 -13.20 -22.36 -18.44
N ILE A 460 -13.31 -21.28 -19.21
CA ILE A 460 -14.58 -20.64 -19.56
C ILE A 460 -15.41 -21.53 -20.51
N LEU A 461 -14.78 -22.09 -21.55
CA LEU A 461 -15.48 -22.96 -22.50
C LEU A 461 -15.89 -24.29 -21.85
N ARG A 462 -15.09 -24.84 -20.93
CA ARG A 462 -15.48 -26.02 -20.14
C ARG A 462 -16.61 -25.71 -19.18
N PHE A 463 -16.60 -24.54 -18.55
CA PHE A 463 -17.73 -24.08 -17.73
C PHE A 463 -19.04 -24.10 -18.54
N ALA A 464 -19.02 -23.72 -19.82
CA ALA A 464 -20.21 -23.82 -20.69
C ALA A 464 -20.71 -25.27 -20.89
N LEU A 465 -19.80 -26.25 -20.94
CA LEU A 465 -20.18 -27.67 -21.00
C LEU A 465 -20.77 -28.13 -19.67
N ASP A 466 -20.09 -27.81 -18.57
CA ASP A 466 -20.46 -28.29 -17.23
C ASP A 466 -21.81 -27.73 -16.77
N THR A 467 -22.19 -26.53 -17.21
CA THR A 467 -23.49 -25.91 -16.91
C THR A 467 -24.59 -26.22 -17.92
N GLY A 468 -24.28 -26.93 -19.02
CA GLY A 468 -25.20 -27.16 -20.14
C GLY A 468 -25.40 -25.96 -21.07
N ARG A 469 -24.80 -24.81 -20.75
CA ARG A 469 -24.94 -23.56 -21.53
C ARG A 469 -24.48 -23.71 -22.98
N ALA A 470 -23.50 -24.56 -23.24
CA ALA A 470 -23.02 -24.86 -24.59
C ALA A 470 -24.14 -25.43 -25.48
N GLU A 471 -25.00 -26.30 -24.95
CA GLU A 471 -26.12 -26.88 -25.69
C GLU A 471 -27.22 -25.84 -25.94
N GLU A 472 -27.53 -25.01 -24.94
CA GLU A 472 -28.54 -23.96 -25.04
C GLU A 472 -28.24 -22.91 -26.11
N ILE A 473 -26.97 -22.50 -26.23
CA ILE A 473 -26.54 -21.54 -27.26
C ILE A 473 -26.20 -22.24 -28.60
N GLY A 474 -26.20 -23.58 -28.65
CA GLY A 474 -25.86 -24.34 -29.84
C GLY A 474 -24.36 -24.37 -30.17
N LEU A 475 -23.47 -24.14 -29.20
CA LEU A 475 -22.02 -24.21 -29.38
C LEU A 475 -21.56 -25.67 -29.44
N SER A 476 -20.90 -26.04 -30.54
CA SER A 476 -20.43 -27.41 -30.76
C SER A 476 -19.45 -27.88 -29.67
N ARG A 477 -19.70 -29.06 -29.08
CA ARG A 477 -18.76 -29.72 -28.16
C ARG A 477 -17.37 -29.90 -28.78
N LYS A 478 -17.30 -30.10 -30.11
CA LYS A 478 -16.03 -30.26 -30.83
C LYS A 478 -15.18 -28.98 -30.79
N PHE A 479 -15.81 -27.80 -30.93
CA PHE A 479 -15.14 -26.51 -30.79
C PHE A 479 -14.47 -26.35 -29.42
N ILE A 480 -15.18 -26.73 -28.36
CA ILE A 480 -14.71 -26.58 -26.97
C ILE A 480 -13.54 -27.53 -26.66
N VAL A 481 -13.64 -28.80 -27.09
CA VAL A 481 -12.64 -29.82 -26.76
C VAL A 481 -11.36 -29.64 -27.58
N ALA A 482 -11.45 -29.07 -28.79
CA ALA A 482 -10.30 -28.80 -29.67
C ALA A 482 -9.26 -27.85 -29.07
N LEU A 483 -9.61 -27.00 -28.09
CA LEU A 483 -8.65 -26.15 -27.41
C LEU A 483 -7.72 -26.98 -26.50
N PRO A 484 -6.40 -27.05 -26.77
CA PRO A 484 -5.49 -27.91 -26.04
C PRO A 484 -5.23 -27.40 -24.61
N THR A 485 -4.75 -28.31 -23.76
CA THR A 485 -4.24 -27.93 -22.44
C THR A 485 -2.84 -27.36 -22.60
N ALA A 486 -2.62 -26.11 -22.20
CA ALA A 486 -1.36 -25.42 -22.46
C ALA A 486 -0.24 -25.74 -21.45
N GLY A 487 -0.50 -26.69 -20.54
CA GLY A 487 0.41 -27.06 -19.47
C GLY A 487 0.69 -25.92 -18.50
N THR A 488 1.71 -26.11 -17.66
CA THR A 488 2.18 -25.04 -16.76
C THR A 488 3.20 -24.18 -17.52
N PRO A 489 3.14 -22.84 -17.46
CA PRO A 489 4.16 -22.00 -18.08
C PRO A 489 5.56 -22.35 -17.57
N THR A 490 6.50 -22.56 -18.50
CA THR A 490 7.93 -22.70 -18.20
C THR A 490 8.45 -21.33 -17.80
N VAL A 491 8.41 -21.03 -16.51
CA VAL A 491 8.96 -19.77 -16.00
C VAL A 491 10.49 -19.85 -16.14
N LYS A 492 11.05 -19.09 -17.08
CA LYS A 492 12.52 -18.92 -17.14
C LYS A 492 13.02 -18.50 -15.77
N ALA A 493 14.06 -19.18 -15.34
CA ALA A 493 14.77 -18.87 -14.11
C ALA A 493 15.16 -17.40 -14.06
N ARG A 494 14.57 -16.62 -13.15
CA ARG A 494 15.07 -15.27 -12.90
C ARG A 494 16.43 -15.41 -12.23
N ARG A 495 17.45 -14.83 -12.86
CA ARG A 495 18.82 -14.83 -12.35
C ARG A 495 18.90 -13.91 -11.12
N PRO A 496 19.73 -14.25 -10.11
CA PRO A 496 20.09 -13.31 -9.05
C PRO A 496 20.77 -12.07 -9.65
N PHE A 497 20.90 -11.01 -8.86
CA PHE A 497 21.67 -9.84 -9.26
C PHE A 497 23.14 -10.22 -9.45
N PRO A 498 23.77 -9.82 -10.57
CA PRO A 498 25.22 -9.81 -10.69
C PRO A 498 25.85 -8.89 -9.62
N ASP A 499 27.07 -9.19 -9.19
CA ASP A 499 27.77 -8.43 -8.14
C ASP A 499 27.85 -6.92 -8.41
N PRO A 500 28.14 -6.42 -9.64
CA PRO A 500 28.14 -4.98 -9.91
C PRO A 500 26.77 -4.34 -9.66
N VAL A 501 25.69 -5.04 -10.04
CA VAL A 501 24.31 -4.58 -9.84
C VAL A 501 23.96 -4.62 -8.35
N ALA A 502 24.31 -5.69 -7.64
CA ALA A 502 24.07 -5.80 -6.20
C ALA A 502 24.80 -4.70 -5.41
N ARG A 503 26.05 -4.37 -5.78
CA ARG A 503 26.81 -3.26 -5.20
C ARG A 503 26.15 -1.91 -5.49
N ALA A 504 25.78 -1.64 -6.75
CA ALA A 504 25.12 -0.39 -7.11
C ALA A 504 23.79 -0.18 -6.37
N LEU A 505 23.02 -1.25 -6.17
CA LEU A 505 21.73 -1.21 -5.46
C LEU A 505 21.85 -1.14 -3.93
N ALA A 506 23.03 -1.39 -3.38
CA ALA A 506 23.35 -1.31 -1.95
C ALA A 506 24.22 -0.08 -1.60
N ASP A 507 24.71 0.65 -2.60
CA ASP A 507 25.51 1.86 -2.42
C ASP A 507 24.70 2.96 -1.71
N GLN A 508 25.33 3.60 -0.72
CA GLN A 508 24.65 4.57 0.13
C GLN A 508 24.18 5.82 -0.63
N THR A 509 24.99 6.31 -1.59
CA THR A 509 24.65 7.48 -2.42
C THR A 509 23.45 7.18 -3.32
N ASN A 510 23.44 5.99 -3.92
CA ASN A 510 22.35 5.55 -4.77
C ASN A 510 21.05 5.35 -3.98
N LEU A 511 21.15 4.83 -2.76
CA LEU A 511 20.01 4.68 -1.86
C LEU A 511 19.46 6.05 -1.42
N GLU A 512 20.31 7.03 -1.16
CA GLU A 512 19.89 8.41 -0.87
C GLU A 512 19.13 9.02 -2.06
N MET A 513 19.63 8.82 -3.29
CA MET A 513 18.91 9.22 -4.51
C MET A 513 17.51 8.59 -4.61
N LEU A 514 17.35 7.31 -4.26
CA LEU A 514 16.04 6.65 -4.24
C LEU A 514 15.07 7.32 -3.26
N ALA A 515 15.56 7.75 -2.09
CA ALA A 515 14.74 8.42 -1.09
C ALA A 515 14.38 9.85 -1.51
N ASP A 516 15.34 10.64 -2.02
CA ASP A 516 15.14 12.07 -2.24
C ASP A 516 14.38 12.36 -3.54
N ARG A 517 14.74 11.67 -4.63
CA ARG A 517 14.19 11.96 -5.97
C ARG A 517 12.87 11.23 -6.24
N TYR A 518 12.75 9.98 -5.80
CA TYR A 518 11.59 9.12 -6.11
C TYR A 518 10.61 9.00 -4.95
N ASP A 519 10.97 9.51 -3.77
CA ASP A 519 10.09 9.57 -2.61
C ASP A 519 10.14 10.94 -1.90
N PRO A 520 9.81 12.05 -2.60
CA PRO A 520 9.93 13.41 -2.06
C PRO A 520 9.02 13.67 -0.86
N ASN A 521 7.99 12.84 -0.66
CA ASN A 521 7.11 12.90 0.50
C ASN A 521 7.47 11.82 1.53
N ASN A 522 8.65 11.20 1.43
CA ASN A 522 9.23 10.22 2.35
C ASN A 522 8.22 9.15 2.82
N HIS A 523 7.49 8.52 1.90
CA HIS A 523 6.58 7.40 2.16
C HIS A 523 7.29 6.08 2.53
N GLY A 524 8.62 6.03 2.43
CA GLY A 524 9.47 4.91 2.84
C GLY A 524 9.90 4.01 1.69
N LEU A 525 10.10 4.55 0.50
CA LEU A 525 10.49 3.78 -0.69
C LEU A 525 11.82 3.04 -0.50
N ARG A 526 12.85 3.76 0.00
CA ARG A 526 14.16 3.19 0.36
C ARG A 526 14.04 2.14 1.47
N ASP A 527 13.25 2.42 2.50
CA ASP A 527 13.13 1.52 3.65
C ASP A 527 12.42 0.21 3.27
N ALA A 528 11.42 0.28 2.39
CA ALA A 528 10.80 -0.89 1.81
C ALA A 528 11.78 -1.68 0.92
N TRP A 529 12.63 -1.00 0.14
CA TRP A 529 13.66 -1.65 -0.66
C TRP A 529 14.70 -2.38 0.21
N GLU A 530 15.28 -1.72 1.21
CA GLU A 530 16.23 -2.33 2.12
C GLU A 530 15.61 -3.52 2.87
N ALA A 531 14.36 -3.39 3.33
CA ALA A 531 13.62 -4.50 3.94
C ALA A 531 13.47 -5.69 2.99
N LEU A 532 13.23 -5.47 1.69
CA LEU A 532 13.17 -6.56 0.70
C LEU A 532 14.51 -7.27 0.52
N VAL A 533 15.61 -6.50 0.46
CA VAL A 533 16.97 -7.04 0.26
C VAL A 533 17.39 -7.92 1.44
N PHE A 534 17.24 -7.43 2.68
CA PHE A 534 17.67 -8.15 3.88
C PHE A 534 16.79 -9.37 4.22
N THR A 535 15.51 -9.36 3.85
CA THR A 535 14.56 -10.42 4.27
C THR A 535 14.18 -11.40 3.16
N GLY A 536 14.38 -11.02 1.88
CA GLY A 536 13.92 -11.76 0.72
C GLY A 536 12.39 -11.95 0.68
N ARG A 537 11.63 -11.13 1.43
CA ARG A 537 10.15 -11.14 1.38
C ARG A 537 9.65 -10.71 0.01
N ARG A 538 8.38 -11.00 -0.30
CA ARG A 538 7.75 -10.45 -1.50
C ARG A 538 7.46 -8.98 -1.29
N ALA A 539 7.54 -8.18 -2.35
CA ALA A 539 7.25 -6.74 -2.31
C ALA A 539 5.93 -6.44 -1.59
N ASN A 540 4.84 -7.12 -1.97
CA ASN A 540 3.54 -6.94 -1.33
C ASN A 540 3.48 -7.33 0.15
N GLU A 541 4.36 -8.20 0.64
CA GLU A 541 4.43 -8.57 2.07
C GLU A 541 5.08 -7.44 2.86
N VAL A 542 6.20 -6.89 2.35
CA VAL A 542 6.90 -5.76 2.97
C VAL A 542 6.07 -4.47 2.93
N LEU A 543 5.48 -4.15 1.78
CA LEU A 543 4.69 -2.92 1.64
C LEU A 543 3.46 -2.90 2.56
N LYS A 544 2.95 -4.08 2.96
CA LYS A 544 1.79 -4.23 3.84
C LYS A 544 2.13 -4.35 5.33
N LEU A 545 3.40 -4.21 5.72
CA LEU A 545 3.80 -4.24 7.12
C LEU A 545 3.02 -3.19 7.94
N ARG A 546 2.66 -3.58 9.16
CA ARG A 546 2.03 -2.70 10.14
C ARG A 546 3.09 -1.98 10.95
N VAL A 547 2.72 -0.88 11.61
CA VAL A 547 3.67 -0.10 12.41
C VAL A 547 4.30 -0.98 13.48
N ASP A 548 3.58 -1.90 14.13
CA ASP A 548 4.16 -2.77 15.17
C ASP A 548 4.87 -4.03 14.64
N CYS A 549 5.42 -3.99 13.42
CA CYS A 549 6.03 -5.16 12.80
C CYS A 549 7.38 -5.59 13.40
N ILE A 550 8.05 -4.79 14.24
CA ILE A 550 9.37 -5.16 14.80
C ILE A 550 9.30 -5.36 16.31
N THR A 551 10.07 -6.32 16.82
CA THR A 551 10.17 -6.62 18.26
C THR A 551 11.57 -7.13 18.59
N ILE A 552 12.09 -6.83 19.78
CA ILE A 552 13.30 -7.46 20.30
C ILE A 552 12.88 -8.58 21.26
N HIS A 553 13.28 -9.81 20.97
CA HIS A 553 13.08 -10.95 21.85
C HIS A 553 14.45 -11.55 22.23
N ARG A 554 14.74 -11.66 23.53
CA ARG A 554 16.03 -12.16 24.06
C ARG A 554 17.26 -11.50 23.38
N ARG A 555 17.23 -10.17 23.23
CA ARG A 555 18.27 -9.35 22.56
C ARG A 555 18.42 -9.58 21.05
N VAL A 556 17.49 -10.30 20.41
CA VAL A 556 17.49 -10.53 18.96
C VAL A 556 16.33 -9.77 18.33
N PRO A 557 16.56 -8.96 17.28
CA PRO A 557 15.48 -8.27 16.58
C PRO A 557 14.76 -9.20 15.60
N PHE A 558 13.43 -9.13 15.65
CA PHE A 558 12.49 -9.87 14.79
C PHE A 558 11.62 -8.92 13.98
N LEU A 559 11.20 -9.39 12.80
CA LEU A 559 10.20 -8.79 11.94
C LEU A 559 9.01 -9.75 11.81
N TRP A 560 7.83 -9.27 12.20
CA TRP A 560 6.54 -9.92 12.03
C TRP A 560 5.93 -9.55 10.68
N HIS A 561 5.43 -10.54 9.93
CA HIS A 561 4.87 -10.32 8.61
C HIS A 561 3.78 -11.34 8.22
N ASP A 562 2.90 -10.93 7.30
CA ASP A 562 1.87 -11.79 6.73
C ASP A 562 2.32 -12.40 5.40
N GLN A 563 2.34 -13.73 5.31
CA GLN A 563 2.57 -14.47 4.06
C GLN A 563 1.28 -14.60 3.25
N THR A 564 0.77 -13.46 2.77
CA THR A 564 -0.52 -13.38 2.06
C THR A 564 -0.69 -14.34 0.87
N LYS A 565 0.41 -14.77 0.22
CA LYS A 565 0.37 -15.73 -0.89
C LYS A 565 0.08 -17.17 -0.43
N VAL A 566 0.57 -17.55 0.74
CA VAL A 566 0.48 -18.91 1.29
C VAL A 566 -0.65 -19.01 2.32
N GLY A 567 -1.03 -17.88 2.92
CA GLY A 567 -2.12 -17.79 3.89
C GLY A 567 -1.67 -17.81 5.35
N ASN A 568 -0.35 -17.88 5.62
CA ASN A 568 0.17 -17.77 6.99
C ASN A 568 0.18 -16.30 7.41
N LEU A 569 -0.37 -16.01 8.57
CA LEU A 569 -0.40 -14.67 9.18
C LEU A 569 0.49 -14.66 10.42
N ASP A 570 1.00 -13.49 10.80
CA ASP A 570 1.82 -13.30 12.02
C ASP A 570 3.06 -14.21 12.11
N GLU A 571 3.80 -14.35 11.01
CA GLU A 571 5.07 -15.09 11.00
C GLU A 571 6.24 -14.17 11.38
N ALA A 572 7.19 -14.67 12.16
CA ALA A 572 8.36 -13.90 12.59
C ALA A 572 9.65 -14.38 11.92
N ILE A 573 10.47 -13.44 11.46
CA ILE A 573 11.83 -13.71 10.97
C ILE A 573 12.86 -12.85 11.70
N ARG A 574 14.06 -13.41 11.92
CA ARG A 574 15.19 -12.63 12.45
C ARG A 574 15.66 -11.63 11.40
N ILE A 575 15.96 -10.42 11.84
CA ILE A 575 16.54 -9.36 10.99
C ILE A 575 17.89 -8.89 11.54
N PRO A 576 18.76 -8.27 10.73
CA PRO A 576 19.94 -7.57 11.23
C PRO A 576 19.57 -6.32 12.04
N GLU A 577 20.47 -5.90 12.94
CA GLU A 577 20.30 -4.67 13.73
C GLU A 577 20.20 -3.42 12.83
N THR A 578 20.95 -3.39 11.71
CA THR A 578 20.88 -2.31 10.72
C THR A 578 19.48 -2.11 10.17
N LEU A 579 18.81 -3.21 9.77
CA LEU A 579 17.43 -3.16 9.30
C LEU A 579 16.46 -2.81 10.43
N TYR A 580 16.69 -3.32 11.65
CA TYR A 580 15.85 -2.97 12.81
C TYR A 580 15.85 -1.46 13.06
N LEU A 581 17.03 -0.83 13.12
CA LEU A 581 17.17 0.61 13.34
C LEU A 581 16.52 1.43 12.22
N ARG A 582 16.65 0.96 10.97
CA ARG A 582 15.99 1.57 9.80
C ARG A 582 14.47 1.57 9.94
N LEU A 583 13.89 0.41 10.25
CA LEU A 583 12.44 0.26 10.42
C LEU A 583 11.95 0.99 11.66
N GLN A 584 12.74 1.06 12.73
CA GLN A 584 12.42 1.86 13.91
C GLN A 584 12.33 3.35 13.59
N LYS A 585 13.27 3.89 12.80
CA LYS A 585 13.18 5.27 12.30
C LYS A 585 11.94 5.47 11.42
N ARG A 586 11.57 4.48 10.60
CA ARG A 586 10.33 4.52 9.81
C ARG A 586 9.07 4.50 10.67
N GLN A 587 9.03 3.69 11.72
CA GLN A 587 7.94 3.69 12.70
C GLN A 587 7.77 5.09 13.28
N GLN A 588 8.86 5.71 13.73
CA GLN A 588 8.85 7.07 14.28
C GLN A 588 8.29 8.08 13.27
N ILE A 589 8.80 8.12 12.03
CA ILE A 589 8.31 9.03 10.98
C ILE A 589 6.81 8.83 10.73
N THR A 590 6.34 7.58 10.76
CA THR A 590 4.93 7.25 10.52
C THR A 590 4.03 7.68 11.68
N LEU A 591 4.52 7.55 12.91
CA LEU A 591 3.83 8.02 14.11
C LEU A 591 3.80 9.54 14.18
N GLU A 592 4.92 10.22 13.88
CA GLU A 592 5.00 11.67 13.77
C GLU A 592 4.00 12.20 12.72
N ARG A 593 3.87 11.52 11.57
CA ARG A 593 2.83 11.86 10.57
C ARG A 593 1.42 11.65 11.07
N PHE A 594 1.19 10.62 11.87
CA PHE A 594 -0.11 10.38 12.48
C PHE A 594 -0.42 11.51 13.47
N GLU A 595 0.54 11.87 14.32
CA GLU A 595 0.43 12.97 15.28
C GLU A 595 0.23 14.31 14.58
N ASP A 596 0.99 14.59 13.53
CA ASP A 596 0.82 15.77 12.68
C ASP A 596 -0.57 15.80 12.03
N ARG A 597 -1.09 14.63 11.65
CA ARG A 597 -2.40 14.54 11.02
C ARG A 597 -3.54 14.55 12.00
N HIS A 598 -3.39 14.09 13.24
CA HIS A 598 -4.49 13.87 14.19
C HIS A 598 -4.41 14.76 15.44
N GLY A 599 -3.27 15.42 15.68
CA GLY A 599 -3.01 16.22 16.88
C GLY A 599 -2.83 15.39 18.15
N ARG A 600 -2.81 14.05 18.04
CA ARG A 600 -2.71 13.10 19.15
C ARG A 600 -1.93 11.85 18.73
N THR A 601 -1.47 11.10 19.71
CA THR A 601 -0.90 9.76 19.50
C THR A 601 -2.00 8.76 19.10
N PRO A 602 -1.65 7.71 18.32
CA PRO A 602 -2.59 6.64 18.01
C PRO A 602 -2.91 5.80 19.25
N THR A 603 -4.17 5.37 19.39
CA THR A 603 -4.55 4.38 20.41
C THR A 603 -3.93 3.01 20.10
N PRO A 604 -3.83 2.07 21.06
CA PRO A 604 -3.28 0.73 20.80
C PRO A 604 -3.98 0.00 19.65
N LYS A 605 -5.31 0.15 19.53
CA LYS A 605 -6.11 -0.45 18.44
C LYS A 605 -5.79 0.18 17.08
N GLU A 606 -5.66 1.52 17.02
CA GLU A 606 -5.31 2.21 15.78
C GLU A 606 -3.87 1.89 15.34
N ARG A 607 -2.96 1.81 16.31
CA ARG A 607 -1.54 1.52 16.08
C ARG A 607 -1.33 0.15 15.44
N ALA A 608 -2.04 -0.88 15.93
CA ALA A 608 -2.00 -2.22 15.35
C ALA A 608 -2.45 -2.27 13.87
N LEU A 609 -3.37 -1.38 13.47
CA LEU A 609 -3.90 -1.31 12.10
C LEU A 609 -3.11 -0.36 11.19
N LEU A 610 -2.30 0.54 11.76
CA LEU A 610 -1.56 1.56 11.04
C LEU A 610 -0.54 0.90 10.10
N ALA A 611 -0.52 1.31 8.83
CA ALA A 611 0.46 0.81 7.88
C ALA A 611 1.82 1.46 8.15
N LEU A 612 2.91 0.68 8.08
CA LEU A 612 4.28 1.20 8.19
C LEU A 612 4.62 2.13 7.01
N PHE A 613 4.06 1.85 5.84
CA PHE A 613 4.23 2.63 4.62
C PHE A 613 2.88 3.20 4.16
N PRO A 614 2.31 4.23 4.82
CA PRO A 614 0.97 4.69 4.54
C PRO A 614 0.88 5.42 3.19
N SER A 615 -0.13 5.05 2.40
CA SER A 615 -0.49 5.76 1.16
C SER A 615 -0.95 7.18 1.46
N ARG A 616 -0.65 8.12 0.55
CA ARG A 616 -1.15 9.50 0.57
C ARG A 616 -2.63 9.59 0.20
N SER A 617 -3.07 8.69 -0.66
CA SER A 617 -4.36 8.79 -1.35
C SER A 617 -5.42 7.96 -0.65
N ARG A 618 -6.61 8.54 -0.45
CA ARG A 618 -7.79 7.89 0.14
C ARG A 618 -7.52 7.14 1.46
N ASN A 619 -6.61 7.68 2.28
CA ASN A 619 -6.12 7.01 3.48
C ASN A 619 -6.12 7.95 4.69
N PRO A 620 -7.29 8.44 5.14
CA PRO A 620 -7.38 9.36 6.26
C PRO A 620 -6.82 8.74 7.54
N LYS A 621 -7.15 7.47 7.81
CA LYS A 621 -6.75 6.71 9.01
C LYS A 621 -5.31 6.16 8.98
N GLY A 622 -4.59 6.28 7.86
CA GLY A 622 -3.22 5.76 7.72
C GLY A 622 -3.10 4.23 7.57
N THR A 623 -4.21 3.49 7.52
CA THR A 623 -4.23 2.02 7.51
C THR A 623 -3.98 1.39 6.14
N VAL A 624 -4.07 2.18 5.05
CA VAL A 624 -3.86 1.71 3.67
C VAL A 624 -2.38 1.86 3.30
N PRO A 625 -1.67 0.77 2.96
CA PRO A 625 -0.28 0.86 2.54
C PRO A 625 -0.12 1.44 1.12
N ILE A 626 1.08 1.90 0.78
CA ILE A 626 1.45 2.26 -0.59
C ILE A 626 1.25 1.06 -1.53
N SER A 627 0.88 1.36 -2.78
CA SER A 627 0.66 0.32 -3.79
C SER A 627 1.97 -0.22 -4.34
N TYR A 628 1.96 -1.47 -4.82
CA TYR A 628 3.10 -2.04 -5.55
C TYR A 628 3.43 -1.20 -6.79
N THR A 629 2.43 -0.64 -7.47
CA THR A 629 2.66 0.22 -8.64
C THR A 629 3.43 1.47 -8.25
N PHE A 630 3.08 2.15 -7.15
CA PHE A 630 3.84 3.30 -6.66
C PHE A 630 5.31 2.92 -6.37
N PHE A 631 5.51 1.80 -5.67
CA PHE A 631 6.84 1.29 -5.36
C PHE A 631 7.64 0.97 -6.64
N HIS A 632 7.05 0.20 -7.55
CA HIS A 632 7.69 -0.24 -8.78
C HIS A 632 7.99 0.91 -9.73
N THR A 633 7.12 1.90 -9.85
CA THR A 633 7.38 3.08 -10.70
C THR A 633 8.58 3.87 -10.19
N GLY A 634 8.68 4.09 -8.87
CA GLY A 634 9.86 4.74 -8.28
C GLY A 634 11.12 3.90 -8.45
N PHE A 635 11.04 2.59 -8.19
CA PHE A 635 12.16 1.67 -8.34
C PHE A 635 12.66 1.57 -9.79
N SER A 636 11.77 1.41 -10.77
CA SER A 636 12.16 1.34 -12.19
C SER A 636 12.77 2.66 -12.68
N GLY A 637 12.20 3.81 -12.28
CA GLY A 637 12.79 5.10 -12.62
C GLY A 637 14.20 5.27 -12.02
N TRP A 638 14.41 4.80 -10.79
CA TRP A 638 15.74 4.80 -10.16
C TRP A 638 16.76 3.92 -10.89
N LEU A 639 16.34 2.75 -11.38
CA LEU A 639 17.22 1.89 -12.20
C LEU A 639 17.58 2.50 -13.55
N GLU A 640 16.63 3.20 -14.18
CA GLU A 640 16.85 3.92 -15.43
C GLU A 640 17.91 5.01 -15.26
N ASP A 641 17.83 5.77 -14.16
CA ASP A 641 18.81 6.81 -13.83
C ASP A 641 20.20 6.27 -13.45
N LEU A 642 20.26 5.06 -12.89
CA LEU A 642 21.53 4.40 -12.59
C LEU A 642 22.17 3.73 -13.82
N GLU A 643 21.45 3.63 -14.94
CA GLU A 643 21.90 2.99 -16.18
C GLU A 643 22.38 1.53 -16.02
N ILE A 644 21.96 0.84 -14.95
CA ILE A 644 22.37 -0.54 -14.62
C ILE A 644 21.49 -1.62 -15.27
N GLY A 645 20.53 -1.23 -16.10
CA GLY A 645 19.63 -2.12 -16.85
C GLY A 645 18.29 -2.42 -16.15
N ALA A 646 17.45 -3.22 -16.83
CA ALA A 646 16.09 -3.51 -16.39
C ALA A 646 16.04 -4.68 -15.40
N TRP A 647 16.04 -4.34 -14.11
CA TRP A 647 15.94 -5.29 -13.00
C TRP A 647 14.60 -5.19 -12.27
N VAL A 648 14.18 -6.25 -11.59
CA VAL A 648 12.91 -6.29 -10.86
C VAL A 648 13.10 -6.61 -9.39
N PRO A 649 12.30 -6.03 -8.47
CA PRO A 649 12.50 -6.21 -7.02
C PRO A 649 12.51 -7.67 -6.57
N HIS A 650 11.79 -8.54 -7.28
CA HIS A 650 11.74 -9.97 -6.96
C HIS A 650 13.10 -10.66 -7.07
N GLN A 651 14.05 -10.13 -7.85
CA GLN A 651 15.39 -10.72 -7.98
C GLN A 651 16.22 -10.58 -6.69
N ALA A 652 15.94 -9.60 -5.82
CA ALA A 652 16.58 -9.51 -4.50
C ALA A 652 16.36 -10.78 -3.67
N ARG A 653 15.15 -11.35 -3.76
CA ARG A 653 14.82 -12.64 -3.14
C ARG A 653 15.62 -13.79 -3.73
N HIS A 654 15.83 -13.80 -5.05
CA HIS A 654 16.67 -14.82 -5.69
C HIS A 654 18.13 -14.68 -5.24
N THR A 655 18.66 -13.46 -5.19
CA THR A 655 20.02 -13.16 -4.70
C THR A 655 20.19 -13.62 -3.25
N LEU A 656 19.26 -13.29 -2.36
CA LEU A 656 19.34 -13.74 -0.96
C LEU A 656 19.30 -15.26 -0.84
N ALA A 657 18.40 -15.92 -1.58
CA ALA A 657 18.31 -17.38 -1.57
C ALA A 657 19.60 -18.05 -2.05
N THR A 658 20.18 -17.53 -3.13
CA THR A 658 21.48 -18.01 -3.66
C THR A 658 22.61 -17.75 -2.67
N ASN A 659 22.67 -16.58 -2.03
CA ASN A 659 23.70 -16.30 -1.02
C ASN A 659 23.55 -17.20 0.21
N LEU A 660 22.32 -17.47 0.68
CA LEU A 660 22.08 -18.42 1.76
C LEU A 660 22.56 -19.83 1.39
N LEU A 661 22.33 -20.29 0.15
CA LEU A 661 22.88 -21.55 -0.34
C LEU A 661 24.41 -21.54 -0.36
N LYS A 662 25.03 -20.47 -0.89
CA LYS A 662 26.50 -20.31 -0.95
C LYS A 662 27.14 -20.38 0.44
N HIS A 663 26.45 -19.88 1.46
CA HIS A 663 26.89 -19.94 2.85
C HIS A 663 26.39 -21.18 3.61
N GLY A 664 26.02 -22.26 2.90
CA GLY A 664 25.76 -23.57 3.50
C GLY A 664 24.35 -23.79 4.07
N ALA A 665 23.37 -22.92 3.79
CA ALA A 665 22.01 -23.14 4.24
C ALA A 665 21.32 -24.26 3.43
N GLY A 666 20.84 -25.32 4.10
CA GLY A 666 20.10 -26.38 3.42
C GLY A 666 18.79 -25.90 2.76
N LEU A 667 18.39 -26.53 1.66
CA LEU A 667 17.18 -26.17 0.87
C LEU A 667 15.88 -26.12 1.72
N HIS A 668 15.76 -26.99 2.72
CA HIS A 668 14.64 -26.98 3.66
C HIS A 668 14.56 -25.67 4.47
N HIS A 669 15.70 -25.14 4.93
CA HIS A 669 15.78 -23.89 5.68
C HIS A 669 15.41 -22.70 4.80
N ILE A 670 15.86 -22.68 3.55
CA ILE A 670 15.51 -21.64 2.58
C ILE A 670 14.02 -21.69 2.26
N LYS A 671 13.44 -22.89 2.09
CA LYS A 671 12.00 -23.07 1.90
C LYS A 671 11.20 -22.48 3.06
N LYS A 672 11.57 -22.81 4.30
CA LYS A 672 10.90 -22.32 5.51
C LYS A 672 11.08 -20.82 5.68
N TYR A 673 12.32 -20.34 5.61
CA TYR A 673 12.65 -18.92 5.74
C TYR A 673 11.90 -18.10 4.70
N LEU A 674 11.90 -18.51 3.42
CA LEU A 674 11.26 -17.78 2.32
C LEU A 674 9.73 -17.98 2.23
N GLY A 675 9.11 -18.89 2.99
CA GLY A 675 7.68 -19.20 2.88
C GLY A 675 7.32 -19.78 1.51
N GLN A 676 8.06 -20.80 1.07
CA GLN A 676 7.82 -21.51 -0.18
C GLN A 676 7.02 -22.80 0.06
N VAL A 677 6.00 -23.05 -0.77
CA VAL A 677 5.08 -24.20 -0.59
C VAL A 677 5.65 -25.49 -1.20
N SER A 678 6.42 -25.40 -2.30
CA SER A 678 6.98 -26.57 -3.00
C SER A 678 8.50 -26.63 -2.96
N GLN A 679 9.03 -27.84 -2.82
CA GLN A 679 10.47 -28.14 -2.85
C GLN A 679 11.10 -27.83 -4.23
N ARG A 680 10.33 -28.09 -5.30
CA ARG A 680 10.65 -27.71 -6.69
C ARG A 680 10.91 -26.20 -6.90
N MET A 681 10.40 -25.34 -6.02
CA MET A 681 10.64 -23.89 -6.07
C MET A 681 11.96 -23.49 -5.38
N ALA A 682 12.50 -24.33 -4.49
CA ALA A 682 13.80 -24.15 -3.84
C ALA A 682 14.94 -24.76 -4.68
N GLU A 683 14.69 -25.89 -5.35
CA GLU A 683 15.61 -26.52 -6.32
C GLU A 683 16.06 -25.56 -7.43
N HIS A 684 15.25 -24.54 -7.72
CA HIS A 684 15.56 -23.47 -8.65
C HIS A 684 16.85 -22.71 -8.29
N TYR A 685 17.09 -22.50 -6.99
CA TYR A 685 18.28 -21.81 -6.49
C TYR A 685 19.51 -22.70 -6.51
N ALA A 686 19.32 -24.02 -6.30
CA ALA A 686 20.39 -25.01 -6.36
C ALA A 686 21.04 -25.03 -7.75
N LYS A 687 20.28 -24.88 -8.84
CA LYS A 687 20.84 -24.84 -10.22
C LYS A 687 21.79 -23.67 -10.48
N VAL A 688 21.61 -22.54 -9.79
CA VAL A 688 22.48 -21.36 -9.93
C VAL A 688 23.69 -21.43 -9.00
N ALA A 689 23.54 -22.02 -7.81
CA ALA A 689 24.69 -22.36 -6.96
C ALA A 689 25.50 -23.53 -7.57
N SER A 690 24.85 -24.38 -8.37
CA SER A 690 25.41 -25.56 -9.01
C SER A 690 26.18 -25.29 -10.30
N SER A 691 26.16 -24.08 -10.86
CA SER A 691 27.07 -23.76 -11.97
C SER A 691 28.54 -23.60 -11.51
N GLU A 692 28.83 -23.78 -10.22
CA GLU A 692 30.17 -23.91 -9.65
C GLU A 692 30.42 -25.34 -9.10
N LEU A 693 29.53 -26.31 -9.37
CA LEU A 693 29.58 -27.70 -8.85
C LEU A 693 30.40 -28.67 -9.72
N ASP A 694 31.02 -28.22 -10.81
CA ASP A 694 31.87 -29.07 -11.66
C ASP A 694 33.10 -29.60 -10.91
N GLN A 695 33.57 -28.91 -9.86
CA GLN A 695 34.69 -29.40 -9.03
C GLN A 695 34.29 -30.42 -7.96
N VAL A 696 32.99 -30.59 -7.67
CA VAL A 696 32.51 -31.50 -6.63
C VAL A 696 31.81 -32.73 -7.23
N LEU A 697 31.29 -32.65 -8.46
CA LEU A 697 30.69 -33.79 -9.16
C LEU A 697 31.71 -34.76 -9.79
N GLU A 698 32.98 -34.38 -9.96
CA GLU A 698 34.06 -35.33 -10.33
C GLU A 698 34.53 -36.22 -9.15
N ARG A 699 34.10 -35.95 -7.91
CA ARG A 699 34.54 -36.70 -6.71
C ARG A 699 33.55 -37.75 -6.21
N VAL A 700 32.35 -37.84 -6.77
CA VAL A 700 31.27 -38.70 -6.25
C VAL A 700 30.79 -39.70 -7.29
N TRP A 701 31.70 -40.60 -7.66
CA TRP A 701 31.52 -42.00 -8.08
C TRP A 701 32.94 -42.50 -8.36
N VAL A 702 33.55 -43.33 -7.51
CA VAL A 702 33.35 -44.77 -7.32
C VAL A 702 33.74 -45.11 -5.87
N GLY A 703 33.13 -46.06 -5.16
CA GLY A 703 32.37 -47.19 -5.67
C GLY A 703 31.12 -47.52 -4.88
N GLY A 704 30.03 -47.63 -5.64
CA GLY A 704 29.00 -48.61 -5.35
C GLY A 704 29.49 -50.04 -5.68
N PRO A 705 28.54 -50.96 -5.83
CA PRO A 705 28.48 -52.26 -5.17
C PRO A 705 29.60 -53.22 -5.59
N GLY A 706 30.37 -53.74 -4.62
CA GLY A 706 31.36 -54.79 -4.87
C GLY A 706 32.58 -54.84 -3.94
N SER A 707 32.69 -54.05 -2.88
CA SER A 707 33.83 -54.11 -1.95
C SER A 707 33.46 -54.72 -0.59
N ALA A 708 34.41 -55.46 -0.02
CA ALA A 708 34.17 -56.41 1.06
C ALA A 708 33.94 -55.80 2.45
N ASN A 709 34.25 -54.52 2.72
CA ASN A 709 34.03 -53.89 4.04
C ASN A 709 33.82 -52.36 3.93
N PRO A 710 32.57 -51.86 3.94
CA PRO A 710 32.28 -50.44 4.04
C PRO A 710 32.22 -49.98 5.52
N GLY A 711 33.03 -48.96 5.89
CA GLY A 711 32.78 -48.13 7.07
C GLY A 711 33.35 -48.59 8.42
N GLN A 712 34.62 -49.01 8.49
CA GLN A 712 35.27 -49.28 9.78
C GLN A 712 36.56 -48.45 9.97
N LEU A 713 36.53 -47.55 10.96
CA LEU A 713 37.72 -46.92 11.55
C LEU A 713 38.17 -47.77 12.75
N LEU A 714 39.47 -48.01 12.85
CA LEU A 714 40.12 -48.68 13.98
C LEU A 714 41.24 -47.78 14.52
N VAL A 715 41.34 -47.78 15.86
CA VAL A 715 42.42 -47.30 16.74
C VAL A 715 42.25 -45.90 17.35
N SER A 716 42.12 -45.88 18.69
CA SER A 716 42.53 -44.78 19.59
C SER A 716 43.78 -45.20 20.36
N PRO A 717 44.64 -44.24 20.73
CA PRO A 717 45.41 -44.34 21.97
C PRO A 717 45.12 -43.18 22.96
N ALA A 718 45.10 -43.53 24.25
CA ALA A 718 45.19 -42.67 25.44
C ALA A 718 46.64 -42.12 25.58
N GLU A 719 47.00 -41.08 26.34
CA GLU A 719 46.48 -40.44 27.56
C GLU A 719 46.58 -38.90 27.41
N GLY A 720 45.67 -38.13 28.05
CA GLY A 720 45.40 -36.73 27.69
C GLY A 720 45.69 -35.69 28.77
N LEU A 721 45.72 -34.42 28.33
CA LEU A 721 45.72 -33.20 29.15
C LEU A 721 44.71 -33.27 30.30
N THR A 722 45.04 -32.65 31.44
CA THR A 722 44.04 -32.53 32.51
C THR A 722 42.97 -31.50 32.13
N LYS A 723 41.74 -31.68 32.65
CA LYS A 723 40.63 -30.76 32.38
C LYS A 723 40.94 -29.30 32.74
N ALA A 724 41.72 -29.08 33.80
CA ALA A 724 42.10 -27.73 34.25
C ALA A 724 43.04 -27.03 33.25
N GLU A 725 43.97 -27.77 32.65
CA GLU A 725 44.90 -27.25 31.62
C GLU A 725 44.14 -26.95 30.32
N ALA A 726 43.24 -27.85 29.91
CA ALA A 726 42.40 -27.63 28.73
C ALA A 726 41.44 -26.43 28.89
N GLU A 727 40.91 -26.17 30.10
CA GLU A 727 40.10 -24.97 30.37
C GLU A 727 40.93 -23.68 30.35
N ALA A 728 42.20 -23.72 30.77
CA ALA A 728 43.10 -22.56 30.75
C ALA A 728 43.51 -22.14 29.32
N MET A 729 43.60 -23.10 28.39
CA MET A 729 43.95 -22.85 26.98
C MET A 729 42.76 -22.41 26.11
N ALA A 730 41.52 -22.57 26.60
CA ALA A 730 40.32 -22.36 25.80
C ALA A 730 39.92 -20.87 25.68
N MET A 731 39.59 -20.43 24.45
CA MET A 731 39.11 -19.08 24.14
C MET A 731 37.64 -19.10 23.69
N ASP A 732 36.83 -18.16 24.19
CA ASP A 732 35.43 -17.96 23.78
C ASP A 732 35.32 -17.02 22.56
N LEU A 733 34.90 -17.58 21.43
CA LEU A 733 34.83 -16.89 20.13
C LEU A 733 33.51 -16.13 19.87
N ALA A 734 32.56 -16.07 20.81
CA ALA A 734 31.21 -15.56 20.56
C ALA A 734 31.09 -14.09 20.10
N ARG A 735 32.18 -13.31 20.01
CA ARG A 735 32.07 -11.86 19.73
C ARG A 735 33.03 -11.16 18.77
N ARG A 736 34.11 -11.75 18.24
CA ARG A 736 34.96 -11.09 17.20
C ARG A 736 35.97 -12.08 16.58
N SER A 737 35.54 -12.93 15.64
CA SER A 737 36.45 -13.74 14.83
C SER A 737 35.93 -13.91 13.40
N THR A 738 36.85 -14.10 12.46
CA THR A 738 36.54 -14.34 11.04
C THR A 738 36.82 -15.79 10.70
N PRO A 739 35.92 -16.52 10.03
CA PRO A 739 36.22 -17.87 9.56
C PRO A 739 37.42 -17.86 8.61
N ALA A 740 38.38 -18.75 8.88
CA ALA A 740 39.53 -19.03 8.03
C ALA A 740 39.49 -20.52 7.59
N GLU A 741 40.33 -20.91 6.63
CA GLU A 741 40.43 -22.31 6.22
C GLU A 741 40.92 -23.16 7.41
N GLY A 742 40.07 -24.08 7.88
CA GLY A 742 40.36 -24.95 9.03
C GLY A 742 40.25 -24.33 10.43
N GLY A 743 39.76 -23.09 10.58
CA GLY A 743 39.63 -22.49 11.91
C GLY A 743 39.12 -21.06 11.89
N PHE A 744 39.56 -20.25 12.85
CA PHE A 744 39.18 -18.85 12.96
C PHE A 744 40.40 -17.93 13.08
N CYS A 745 40.30 -16.74 12.48
CA CYS A 745 41.26 -15.66 12.66
C CYS A 745 40.76 -14.69 13.73
N THR A 746 41.61 -14.40 14.71
CA THR A 746 41.33 -13.44 15.78
C THR A 746 41.85 -12.02 15.48
N PHE A 747 42.52 -11.82 14.35
CA PHE A 747 43.08 -10.53 13.94
C PHE A 747 42.00 -9.62 13.29
N GLN A 748 41.61 -8.55 14.00
CA GLN A 748 40.47 -7.68 13.65
C GLN A 748 40.61 -6.79 12.39
N PRO A 749 41.79 -6.28 11.98
CA PRO A 749 41.89 -5.34 10.85
C PRO A 749 41.39 -5.87 9.49
N VAL A 750 41.51 -7.18 9.23
CA VAL A 750 41.06 -7.80 7.96
C VAL A 750 39.52 -7.74 7.81
N VAL A 751 38.77 -7.55 8.90
CA VAL A 751 37.30 -7.37 8.89
C VAL A 751 36.87 -6.07 8.19
N ARG A 752 37.78 -5.10 8.01
CA ARG A 752 37.51 -3.82 7.34
C ARG A 752 38.00 -3.75 5.88
N GLY A 753 38.50 -4.86 5.33
CA GLY A 753 38.99 -4.94 3.95
C GLY A 753 40.47 -4.60 3.77
N ASP A 754 41.24 -4.50 4.85
CA ASP A 754 42.70 -4.36 4.80
C ASP A 754 43.37 -5.71 4.44
N ALA A 755 44.49 -5.67 3.71
CA ALA A 755 45.25 -6.87 3.37
C ALA A 755 45.87 -7.51 4.63
N CYS A 756 45.85 -8.85 4.71
CA CYS A 756 46.45 -9.60 5.82
C CYS A 756 47.98 -9.37 5.85
N PRO A 757 48.58 -8.90 6.97
CA PRO A 757 50.03 -8.71 7.08
C PRO A 757 50.83 -10.00 6.89
N TRP A 758 50.20 -11.15 7.12
CA TRP A 758 50.79 -12.49 6.99
C TRP A 758 50.44 -13.18 5.66
N ASN A 759 49.96 -12.41 4.66
CA ASN A 759 49.67 -12.92 3.31
C ASN A 759 48.77 -14.17 3.27
N MET A 760 47.85 -14.30 4.23
CA MET A 760 46.94 -15.45 4.39
C MET A 760 47.63 -16.79 4.70
N ASP A 761 48.89 -16.80 5.14
CA ASP A 761 49.54 -17.99 5.70
C ASP A 761 48.99 -18.27 7.12
N CYS A 762 47.76 -18.76 7.18
CA CYS A 762 47.04 -18.94 8.44
C CYS A 762 47.68 -20.01 9.32
N HIS A 763 48.34 -21.01 8.71
CA HIS A 763 48.90 -22.18 9.41
C HIS A 763 50.06 -21.80 10.32
N ASN A 764 50.84 -20.78 9.95
CA ASN A 764 51.98 -20.29 10.74
C ASN A 764 51.67 -18.97 11.48
N CYS A 765 50.40 -18.60 11.60
CA CYS A 765 49.99 -17.33 12.20
C CYS A 765 49.59 -17.51 13.67
N ASP A 766 50.20 -16.72 14.57
CA ASP A 766 49.92 -16.72 16.01
C ASP A 766 48.49 -16.24 16.37
N LYS A 767 47.76 -15.67 15.40
CA LYS A 767 46.36 -15.22 15.55
C LYS A 767 45.34 -16.25 15.07
N PHE A 768 45.80 -17.39 14.54
CA PHE A 768 44.96 -18.48 14.09
C PHE A 768 44.60 -19.40 15.26
N VAL A 769 43.31 -19.75 15.35
CA VAL A 769 42.80 -20.65 16.38
C VAL A 769 42.02 -21.79 15.75
N MET A 770 42.22 -22.99 16.29
CA MET A 770 41.55 -24.22 15.89
C MET A 770 40.36 -24.49 16.82
N SER A 771 39.25 -24.92 16.25
CA SER A 771 38.03 -25.32 16.98
C SER A 771 37.83 -26.82 16.83
N GLY A 772 37.26 -27.47 17.86
CA GLY A 772 36.94 -28.90 17.77
C GLY A 772 35.95 -29.25 16.67
N ALA A 773 35.18 -28.27 16.20
CA ALA A 773 34.32 -28.45 15.05
C ALA A 773 35.06 -28.62 13.71
N ASP A 774 36.35 -28.25 13.65
CA ASP A 774 37.20 -28.38 12.46
C ASP A 774 38.13 -29.61 12.53
N LEU A 775 38.01 -30.46 13.55
CA LEU A 775 38.90 -31.62 13.77
C LEU A 775 38.91 -32.60 12.59
N LEU A 776 37.75 -33.02 12.09
CA LEU A 776 37.66 -33.91 10.92
C LEU A 776 38.16 -33.25 9.63
N TYR A 777 38.09 -31.92 9.53
CA TYR A 777 38.70 -31.21 8.41
C TYR A 777 40.23 -31.35 8.48
N TRP A 778 40.82 -31.24 9.67
CA TRP A 778 42.24 -31.39 9.88
C TRP A 778 42.77 -32.81 9.71
N HIS A 779 42.05 -33.85 10.16
CA HIS A 779 42.44 -35.23 9.87
C HIS A 779 42.54 -35.48 8.37
N ARG A 780 41.55 -35.01 7.61
CA ARG A 780 41.54 -35.14 6.14
C ARG A 780 42.71 -34.40 5.50
N LYS A 781 43.07 -33.22 6.01
CA LYS A 781 44.26 -32.48 5.55
C LYS A 781 45.54 -33.22 5.92
N ALA A 782 45.68 -33.73 7.14
CA ALA A 782 46.86 -34.49 7.56
C ALA A 782 47.07 -35.74 6.69
N GLU A 783 46.00 -36.48 6.39
CA GLU A 783 46.04 -37.64 5.50
C GLU A 783 46.38 -37.24 4.05
N GLN A 784 45.84 -36.12 3.57
CA GLN A 784 46.20 -35.55 2.27
C GLN A 784 47.69 -35.19 2.18
N TRP A 785 48.25 -34.56 3.22
CA TRP A 785 49.66 -34.17 3.28
C TRP A 785 50.59 -35.39 3.38
N ARG A 786 50.22 -36.43 4.16
CA ARG A 786 50.96 -37.71 4.16
C ARG A 786 50.96 -38.36 2.79
N THR A 787 49.80 -38.42 2.13
CA THR A 787 49.69 -38.98 0.77
C THR A 787 50.52 -38.19 -0.26
N LEU A 788 50.64 -36.87 -0.08
CA LEU A 788 51.48 -36.01 -0.92
C LEU A 788 52.97 -36.26 -0.68
N ALA A 789 53.39 -36.41 0.59
CA ALA A 789 54.77 -36.73 0.94
C ALA A 789 55.18 -38.15 0.48
N GLU A 790 54.29 -39.14 0.61
CA GLU A 790 54.49 -40.52 0.12
C GLU A 790 54.62 -40.59 -1.41
N ARG A 791 54.12 -39.59 -2.13
CA ARG A 791 54.17 -39.49 -3.61
C ARG A 791 55.20 -38.47 -4.08
N ALA A 792 56.05 -37.95 -3.19
CA ALA A 792 57.09 -37.01 -3.55
C ALA A 792 58.12 -37.68 -4.50
N PRO A 793 58.69 -36.91 -5.44
CA PRO A 793 59.62 -37.45 -6.44
C PRO A 793 60.99 -37.89 -5.87
N ASP A 794 61.35 -37.42 -4.68
CA ASP A 794 62.60 -37.77 -3.98
C ASP A 794 62.43 -37.57 -2.45
N ASP A 795 63.31 -38.22 -1.68
CA ASP A 795 63.26 -38.23 -0.21
C ASP A 795 63.47 -36.84 0.40
N ALA A 796 64.27 -35.96 -0.22
CA ALA A 796 64.49 -34.60 0.30
C ALA A 796 63.23 -33.73 0.16
N THR A 797 62.45 -33.93 -0.91
CA THR A 797 61.14 -33.29 -1.09
C THR A 797 60.11 -33.86 -0.10
N ALA A 798 60.12 -35.16 0.15
CA ALA A 798 59.26 -35.76 1.18
C ALA A 798 59.57 -35.20 2.57
N ASP A 799 60.85 -35.15 2.94
CA ASP A 799 61.33 -34.61 4.22
C ASP A 799 60.96 -33.13 4.38
N TYR A 800 61.09 -32.34 3.32
CA TYR A 800 60.65 -30.93 3.32
C TYR A 800 59.14 -30.80 3.55
N LEU A 801 58.32 -31.62 2.88
CA LEU A 801 56.86 -31.62 3.06
C LEU A 801 56.46 -32.03 4.47
N HIS A 802 57.16 -33.00 5.06
CA HIS A 802 57.00 -33.38 6.46
C HIS A 802 57.38 -32.23 7.40
N GLN A 803 58.55 -31.60 7.21
CA GLN A 803 58.99 -30.46 8.03
C GLN A 803 58.02 -29.27 7.97
N VAL A 804 57.45 -28.99 6.80
CA VAL A 804 56.49 -27.88 6.63
C VAL A 804 55.16 -28.18 7.33
N PHE A 805 54.71 -29.44 7.35
CA PHE A 805 53.43 -29.81 7.95
C PHE A 805 53.52 -30.14 9.45
N GLU A 806 54.71 -30.48 9.95
CA GLU A 806 54.96 -30.91 11.34
C GLU A 806 54.33 -30.00 12.42
N PRO A 807 54.42 -28.65 12.34
CA PRO A 807 53.79 -27.78 13.34
C PRO A 807 52.26 -27.91 13.36
N THR A 808 51.65 -28.14 12.19
CA THR A 808 50.19 -28.34 12.08
C THR A 808 49.80 -29.73 12.57
N ALA A 809 50.60 -30.76 12.29
CA ALA A 809 50.37 -32.11 12.81
C ALA A 809 50.34 -32.12 14.35
N ARG A 810 51.33 -31.50 15.00
CA ARG A 810 51.38 -31.37 16.46
C ARG A 810 50.19 -30.60 17.04
N ALA A 811 49.75 -29.53 16.36
CA ALA A 811 48.56 -28.79 16.78
C ALA A 811 47.26 -29.60 16.66
N ILE A 812 47.16 -30.52 15.69
CA ILE A 812 46.01 -31.42 15.54
C ILE A 812 45.97 -32.43 16.69
N ASP A 813 47.11 -33.06 17.00
CA ASP A 813 47.20 -34.01 18.10
C ASP A 813 46.93 -33.34 19.46
N GLY A 814 47.45 -32.12 19.66
CA GLY A 814 47.12 -31.29 20.82
C GLY A 814 45.62 -30.96 20.91
N LEU A 815 44.97 -30.66 19.78
CA LEU A 815 43.53 -30.39 19.73
C LEU A 815 42.71 -31.62 20.14
N GLU A 816 43.08 -32.82 19.67
CA GLU A 816 42.42 -34.07 20.08
C GLU A 816 42.55 -34.30 21.58
N LYS A 817 43.75 -34.15 22.14
CA LYS A 817 44.00 -34.30 23.58
C LYS A 817 43.19 -33.27 24.40
N ALA A 818 43.12 -32.01 23.96
CA ALA A 818 42.35 -30.96 24.62
C ALA A 818 40.83 -31.23 24.58
N LEU A 819 40.32 -31.74 23.45
CA LEU A 819 38.90 -32.12 23.34
C LEU A 819 38.56 -33.37 24.14
N ALA A 820 39.48 -34.34 24.22
CA ALA A 820 39.34 -35.53 25.07
C ALA A 820 39.26 -35.14 26.54
N ALA A 821 40.14 -34.26 27.01
CA ALA A 821 40.17 -33.73 28.37
C ALA A 821 38.88 -33.01 28.77
N LEU A 822 38.25 -32.32 27.80
CA LEU A 822 36.97 -31.63 27.99
C LEU A 822 35.74 -32.54 27.84
N GLY A 823 35.94 -33.82 27.47
CA GLY A 823 34.87 -34.79 27.22
C GLY A 823 34.08 -34.52 25.94
N LEU A 824 34.68 -33.85 24.96
CA LEU A 824 34.04 -33.40 23.72
C LEU A 824 34.57 -34.08 22.46
N LEU A 825 35.53 -35.01 22.57
CA LEU A 825 36.18 -35.66 21.44
C LEU A 825 35.21 -36.50 20.58
N GLU A 826 34.38 -37.35 21.20
CA GLU A 826 33.42 -38.18 20.45
C GLU A 826 32.40 -37.31 19.70
N GLU A 827 31.95 -36.20 20.30
CA GLU A 827 31.04 -35.26 19.65
C GLU A 827 31.71 -34.53 18.47
N ALA A 828 33.00 -34.22 18.57
CA ALA A 828 33.80 -33.63 17.49
C ALA A 828 33.99 -34.61 16.31
N LEU A 829 34.29 -35.87 16.60
CA LEU A 829 34.46 -36.92 15.58
C LEU A 829 33.14 -37.33 14.91
N ALA A 830 32.01 -37.18 15.60
CA ALA A 830 30.67 -37.41 15.03
C ALA A 830 30.17 -36.25 14.15
N LEU A 831 30.87 -35.11 14.12
CA LEU A 831 30.46 -33.89 13.44
C LEU A 831 30.92 -33.88 11.97
N ASP A 832 30.18 -34.56 11.10
CA ASP A 832 30.60 -34.81 9.71
C ASP A 832 30.71 -33.53 8.83
N LEU A 833 29.93 -32.46 9.08
CA LEU A 833 29.91 -31.23 8.25
C LEU A 833 29.51 -29.95 9.01
N ARG A 834 30.09 -28.80 8.62
CA ARG A 834 29.74 -27.42 9.03
C ARG A 834 28.24 -27.13 8.86
N ARG A 835 27.48 -26.98 9.95
CA ARG A 835 26.07 -26.52 9.93
C ARG A 835 25.93 -25.13 10.57
N PRO A 836 25.22 -24.17 9.97
CA PRO A 836 25.06 -22.83 10.53
C PRO A 836 24.24 -22.72 11.84
N GLN A 837 23.69 -23.82 12.34
CA GLN A 837 22.90 -23.87 13.58
C GLN A 837 23.71 -24.40 14.76
N ASP A 838 24.89 -24.96 14.49
CA ASP A 838 25.74 -25.56 15.51
C ASP A 838 26.71 -24.54 16.14
N TYR A 839 26.74 -23.29 15.64
CA TYR A 839 27.53 -22.18 16.22
C TYR A 839 27.22 -21.86 17.70
N PHE A 840 26.15 -22.43 18.26
CA PHE A 840 25.77 -22.33 19.67
C PHE A 840 26.11 -23.59 20.48
N HIS A 841 26.71 -24.60 19.84
CA HIS A 841 27.21 -25.79 20.49
C HIS A 841 28.62 -25.53 21.05
N ARG A 842 28.92 -26.08 22.23
CA ARG A 842 30.17 -25.83 22.98
C ARG A 842 31.43 -26.08 22.13
N LEU A 843 31.35 -27.03 21.19
CA LEU A 843 32.39 -27.35 20.20
C LEU A 843 32.81 -26.17 19.29
N TRP A 844 31.89 -25.27 18.94
CA TRP A 844 32.15 -24.14 18.02
C TRP A 844 32.57 -22.85 18.74
N SER A 845 32.18 -22.70 20.01
CA SER A 845 32.54 -21.53 20.83
C SER A 845 33.89 -21.66 21.50
N LEU A 846 34.38 -22.88 21.70
CA LEU A 846 35.71 -23.18 22.24
C LEU A 846 36.72 -23.28 21.09
N ALA A 847 37.78 -22.47 21.18
CA ALA A 847 38.92 -22.58 20.29
C ALA A 847 40.23 -22.43 21.05
N PHE A 848 41.29 -22.96 20.46
CA PHE A 848 42.63 -23.03 21.02
C PHE A 848 43.62 -22.45 20.01
N ARG A 849 44.65 -21.74 20.47
CA ARG A 849 45.71 -21.29 19.56
C ARG A 849 46.50 -22.48 19.05
N ALA A 850 46.81 -22.47 17.76
CA ALA A 850 47.57 -23.54 17.15
C ALA A 850 48.96 -23.71 17.78
N SER A 851 49.60 -22.61 18.19
CA SER A 851 50.88 -22.63 18.93
C SER A 851 50.76 -23.36 20.27
N ASP A 852 49.75 -23.00 21.06
CA ASP A 852 49.58 -23.53 22.42
C ASP A 852 49.25 -25.03 22.37
N LEU A 853 48.50 -25.47 21.34
CA LEU A 853 48.24 -26.89 21.07
C LEU A 853 49.48 -27.66 20.62
N ALA A 854 50.34 -27.03 19.80
CA ALA A 854 51.59 -27.65 19.35
C ALA A 854 52.62 -27.75 20.49
N ASP A 855 52.65 -26.80 21.41
CA ASP A 855 53.55 -26.83 22.58
C ASP A 855 53.09 -27.87 23.62
N ALA A 856 51.77 -28.02 23.82
CA ALA A 856 51.19 -29.04 24.70
C ALA A 856 51.40 -30.49 24.21
N HIS A 857 51.83 -30.67 22.95
CA HIS A 857 52.32 -31.95 22.46
C HIS A 857 53.67 -32.31 23.08
N ASP A 858 54.58 -31.33 23.26
CA ASP A 858 55.98 -31.55 23.64
C ASP A 858 56.17 -31.71 25.17
N ASP A 859 55.36 -31.06 26.00
CA ASP A 859 55.40 -31.12 27.48
C ASP A 859 55.10 -32.51 28.10
N THR A 860 54.73 -33.51 27.29
CA THR A 860 54.51 -34.90 27.74
C THR A 860 55.70 -35.83 27.43
N SER A 861 56.78 -35.30 26.87
CA SER A 861 57.99 -36.07 26.52
C SER A 861 59.13 -35.99 27.56
N ASP A 862 59.03 -35.13 28.57
CA ASP A 862 60.02 -34.98 29.65
C ASP A 862 59.43 -35.27 31.05
N PHE A 863 59.37 -36.55 31.41
CA PHE A 863 59.58 -36.98 32.79
C PHE A 863 60.59 -38.14 32.82
N PRO A 864 61.67 -38.05 33.61
CA PRO A 864 62.73 -39.06 33.66
C PRO A 864 62.25 -40.37 34.30
N GLU A 865 62.85 -41.48 33.85
CA GLU A 865 62.79 -42.80 34.48
C GLU A 865 62.91 -42.70 36.01
N MET A 866 61.87 -43.12 36.74
CA MET A 866 62.07 -43.61 38.10
C MET A 866 62.43 -45.09 38.01
N THR A 867 63.73 -45.38 38.11
CA THR A 867 64.21 -46.67 38.60
C THR A 867 64.31 -46.61 40.12
N GLU A 868 63.63 -47.58 40.76
CA GLU A 868 63.49 -47.91 42.19
C GLU A 868 62.66 -46.98 43.10
#